data_AF-A0AAV8GW95-F1
#
_entry.id   AF-A0AAV8GW95-F1
#
_cell.length_a   1.000
_cell.length_b   1.000
_cell.length_c   1.000
_cell.angle_alpha   90.00
_cell.angle_beta   90.00
_cell.angle_gamma   90.00
#
_symmetry.space_group_name_H-M   'P 1'
#
loop_
_entity.id
_entity.type
_entity.pdbx_description
1 polymer ?
#
loop_
_entity_poly.entity_id
_entity_poly.type
_entity_poly.pdbx_seq_one_letter_code
_entity_poly.pdbx_strand_id
1 'polypeptide(L)'
;MLHESFTSSDLINFLGFRFLSTSQLVCSDDGKVHMSMLLSNKTTRRWYGIPILPGKSLVAEGVWDHHNNKLCLIACSLIGKANNLSVVEDCSLGITFWFPSYFSLKQRSSMVGRLWNMSNKGTDNDGHRIFSLYSTENYISSSVPGLKYNYTELERARKYCEIKNTNPKKTGKYPDVQSYMDMRFDLSVNDGKGRSEWGNAQLISVGETYLGNQYGGATDGMYVTGGTTIPSGSSMVDQSNTTWDVGYTLSYSFWDGNNSDSVQISAEGIYNSTTGTLCLIGCRKPNFRHTTYGEILNSSARIDDRNLDCGYFIQLQFPPIDSKNVKGKGIIKSARAKSDPLYFEQLEVTFSLMYRSYSMQEYDRMDAEMVMVIISLTLLCACTYLQLRHSRRHSTICHLMSITMLVVLTLGCMVSIILNTEAMIVRARKDHPFLRSGGWFETTNAIARLFNMIALLINIRILQLAWSARSKEEATGAITRGAEKKTLIVCAPLYIIGALIAWFVHSRSSKTRRAILEDLARYVGLMVDSFLLPQIIFNVFSQSNEKVLSPLFYFGATLNRVVPHIYNIYRAWWYPENFYNPSNIYAGHADDYYSTLFDVIIPLEGMLFVFLIHLQQKFGGRCFLPKRFKHGADYEPVYGSNI
;
A
#
# COMPACT_ATOMS: atom_id res chain seq x y z
N MET A 1 61.17 -24.17 6.13
CA MET A 1 62.08 -23.02 6.31
C MET A 1 61.65 -21.97 5.29
N LEU A 2 61.08 -20.81 5.60
CA LEU A 2 61.00 -19.97 6.80
C LEU A 2 59.50 -19.63 7.01
N HIS A 3 58.85 -19.97 8.13
CA HIS A 3 58.83 -19.18 9.37
C HIS A 3 58.91 -17.67 9.13
N GLU A 4 57.77 -17.06 8.78
CA GLU A 4 57.46 -15.71 9.27
C GLU A 4 56.17 -15.79 10.08
N SER A 5 56.41 -15.71 11.39
CA SER A 5 55.46 -15.35 12.44
C SER A 5 54.51 -14.24 11.99
N PHE A 6 53.20 -14.52 12.04
CA PHE A 6 52.19 -13.47 12.16
C PHE A 6 52.45 -12.74 13.48
N THR A 7 53.19 -11.65 13.40
CA THR A 7 53.47 -10.75 14.51
C THR A 7 52.28 -9.82 14.71
N SER A 8 51.74 -9.89 15.92
CA SER A 8 50.71 -9.03 16.52
C SER A 8 51.13 -7.56 16.55
N SER A 9 51.15 -6.86 15.40
CA SER A 9 51.53 -5.44 15.37
C SER A 9 50.72 -4.52 14.47
N ASP A 10 49.80 -5.04 13.64
CA ASP A 10 48.94 -4.20 12.79
C ASP A 10 47.47 -4.22 13.20
N LEU A 11 47.24 -4.00 14.50
CA LEU A 11 45.95 -3.50 14.97
C LEU A 11 45.69 -2.04 14.49
N ILE A 12 46.59 -1.44 13.72
CA ILE A 12 46.57 -0.02 13.32
C ILE A 12 46.23 0.16 11.82
N ASN A 13 45.40 -0.71 11.25
CA ASN A 13 44.46 -0.30 10.18
C ASN A 13 43.10 0.12 10.78
N PHE A 14 43.17 0.81 11.92
CA PHE A 14 42.09 0.93 12.89
C PHE A 14 40.89 1.78 12.46
N LEU A 15 40.90 2.48 11.31
CA LEU A 15 39.69 3.16 10.78
C LEU A 15 39.72 3.41 9.26
N GLY A 16 39.63 2.35 8.45
CA GLY A 16 39.06 2.49 7.10
C GLY A 16 37.54 2.64 7.10
N PHE A 17 36.89 2.35 8.24
CA PHE A 17 35.45 2.24 8.42
C PHE A 17 34.83 3.56 8.91
N ARG A 18 33.68 3.91 8.34
CA ARG A 18 32.95 5.17 8.62
C ARG A 18 31.69 4.97 9.45
N PHE A 19 31.19 3.74 9.55
CA PHE A 19 29.95 3.42 10.24
C PHE A 19 30.15 2.28 11.23
N LEU A 20 29.55 2.46 12.41
CA LEU A 20 29.41 1.46 13.45
C LEU A 20 27.93 1.10 13.55
N SER A 21 27.59 -0.17 13.28
CA SER A 21 26.23 -0.69 13.40
C SER A 21 26.12 -1.59 14.62
N THR A 22 25.01 -1.49 15.35
CA THR A 22 24.76 -2.24 16.58
C THR A 22 23.70 -3.30 16.31
N SER A 23 23.95 -4.57 16.64
CA SER A 23 23.05 -5.69 16.27
C SER A 23 22.31 -6.35 17.42
N GLN A 24 23.00 -6.62 18.52
CA GLN A 24 22.42 -7.32 19.68
C GLN A 24 22.90 -6.67 20.96
N LEU A 25 21.97 -6.42 21.88
CA LEU A 25 22.20 -5.84 23.19
C LEU A 25 21.49 -6.75 24.20
N VAL A 26 22.24 -7.26 25.18
CA VAL A 26 21.70 -8.04 26.30
C VAL A 26 22.04 -7.27 27.58
N CYS A 27 21.02 -6.96 28.36
CA CYS A 27 21.15 -6.30 29.65
C CYS A 27 20.83 -7.29 30.77
N SER A 28 21.60 -7.23 31.85
CA SER A 28 21.34 -7.92 33.11
C SER A 28 20.82 -6.93 34.15
N ASP A 29 20.08 -7.41 35.15
CA ASP A 29 19.46 -6.60 36.20
C ASP A 29 20.48 -5.76 37.01
N ASP A 30 21.75 -6.17 37.04
CA ASP A 30 22.87 -5.44 37.67
C ASP A 30 23.39 -4.25 36.83
N GLY A 31 22.74 -3.91 35.70
CA GLY A 31 23.20 -2.86 34.78
C GLY A 31 24.39 -3.27 33.90
N LYS A 32 24.76 -4.56 33.91
CA LYS A 32 25.77 -5.12 32.99
C LYS A 32 25.19 -5.29 31.60
N VAL A 33 26.00 -4.97 30.59
CA VAL A 33 25.59 -4.95 29.18
C VAL A 33 26.57 -5.74 28.34
N HIS A 34 26.04 -6.64 27.51
CA HIS A 34 26.77 -7.36 26.48
C HIS A 34 26.25 -6.94 25.11
N MET A 35 27.15 -6.59 24.21
CA MET A 35 26.78 -5.95 22.95
C MET A 35 27.62 -6.45 21.77
N SER A 36 26.99 -6.67 20.62
CA SER A 36 27.69 -6.94 19.36
C SER A 36 27.58 -5.76 18.39
N MET A 37 28.69 -5.46 17.73
CA MET A 37 28.80 -4.36 16.78
C MET A 37 29.50 -4.79 15.49
N LEU A 38 29.24 -4.06 14.40
CA LEU A 38 29.87 -4.27 13.09
C LEU A 38 30.41 -2.94 12.56
N LEU A 39 31.65 -2.96 12.09
CA LEU A 39 32.29 -1.86 11.37
C LEU A 39 32.07 -1.98 9.84
N SER A 40 31.69 -0.88 9.19
CA SER A 40 31.38 -0.84 7.76
C SER A 40 31.79 0.48 7.08
N ASN A 41 32.08 0.41 5.77
CA ASN A 41 32.33 1.57 4.91
C ASN A 41 31.04 2.10 4.27
N LYS A 42 29.94 1.34 4.34
CA LYS A 42 28.63 1.71 3.80
C LYS A 42 27.57 1.64 4.88
N THR A 43 26.61 2.57 4.86
CA THR A 43 25.38 2.47 5.67
C THR A 43 24.57 1.26 5.21
N THR A 44 24.49 0.20 6.02
CA THR A 44 23.68 -0.97 5.72
C THR A 44 22.36 -0.92 6.49
N ARG A 45 21.24 -0.70 5.78
CA ARG A 45 19.87 -0.84 6.30
C ARG A 45 19.43 -2.31 6.44
N ARG A 46 20.26 -3.18 7.01
CA ARG A 46 19.84 -4.58 7.24
C ARG A 46 19.26 -4.70 8.63
N TRP A 47 17.92 -4.65 8.68
CA TRP A 47 17.07 -4.74 9.87
C TRP A 47 16.97 -6.17 10.46
N TYR A 48 17.72 -7.14 9.90
CA TYR A 48 17.72 -8.53 10.36
C TYR A 48 19.15 -9.05 10.44
N GLY A 49 19.53 -9.52 11.64
CA GLY A 49 20.70 -10.36 11.91
C GLY A 49 21.96 -9.95 11.17
N ILE A 50 22.70 -8.97 11.71
CA ILE A 50 24.04 -8.68 11.17
C ILE A 50 24.92 -9.91 11.43
N PRO A 51 25.42 -10.60 10.39
CA PRO A 51 26.27 -11.76 10.61
C PRO A 51 27.58 -11.30 11.26
N ILE A 52 28.06 -12.07 12.25
CA ILE A 52 29.38 -11.87 12.85
C ILE A 52 30.41 -12.15 11.76
N LEU A 53 31.12 -11.10 11.34
CA LEU A 53 32.13 -11.14 10.30
C LEU A 53 33.50 -10.98 10.96
N PRO A 54 34.35 -12.03 10.95
CA PRO A 54 35.71 -11.91 11.46
C PRO A 54 36.46 -10.74 10.82
N GLY A 55 37.19 -9.98 11.63
CA GLY A 55 37.91 -8.77 11.22
C GLY A 55 37.04 -7.51 11.05
N LYS A 56 35.71 -7.59 11.20
CA LYS A 56 34.79 -6.44 11.15
C LYS A 56 33.83 -6.35 12.33
N SER A 57 33.66 -7.44 13.07
CA SER A 57 32.78 -7.51 14.22
C SER A 57 33.52 -7.27 15.54
N LEU A 58 32.86 -6.55 16.43
CA LEU A 58 33.29 -6.31 17.81
C LEU A 58 32.27 -6.93 18.77
N VAL A 59 32.76 -7.53 19.85
CA VAL A 59 31.95 -7.93 21.00
C VAL A 59 32.36 -7.07 22.17
N ALA A 60 31.41 -6.50 22.89
CA ALA A 60 31.69 -5.56 23.95
C ALA A 60 30.94 -5.93 25.23
N GLU A 61 31.61 -5.73 26.36
CA GLU A 61 31.04 -5.86 27.69
C GLU A 61 31.16 -4.52 28.40
N GLY A 62 30.18 -4.20 29.26
CA GLY A 62 30.27 -2.98 30.03
C GLY A 62 29.12 -2.76 30.98
N VAL A 63 29.01 -1.53 31.45
CA VAL A 63 28.12 -1.14 32.55
C VAL A 63 27.38 0.13 32.18
N TRP A 64 26.09 0.14 32.50
CA TRP A 64 25.23 1.31 32.39
C TRP A 64 25.37 2.21 33.64
N ASP A 65 25.70 3.48 33.42
CA ASP A 65 25.72 4.50 34.46
C ASP A 65 24.42 5.32 34.43
N HIS A 66 23.52 5.01 35.36
CA HIS A 66 22.22 5.67 35.52
C HIS A 66 22.33 7.16 35.85
N HIS A 67 23.38 7.60 36.57
CA HIS A 67 23.50 9.00 36.99
C HIS A 67 23.86 9.91 35.82
N ASN A 68 24.70 9.42 34.92
CA ASN A 68 25.24 10.21 33.81
C ASN A 68 24.62 9.86 32.45
N ASN A 69 23.61 8.98 32.40
CA ASN A 69 22.98 8.47 31.18
C ASN A 69 24.00 8.02 30.13
N LYS A 70 25.03 7.29 30.60
CA LYS A 70 26.13 6.81 29.75
C LYS A 70 26.32 5.31 29.85
N LEU A 71 26.63 4.69 28.72
CA LEU A 71 27.03 3.30 28.61
C LEU A 71 28.53 3.25 28.37
N CYS A 72 29.28 2.65 29.29
CA CYS A 72 30.72 2.45 29.17
C CYS A 72 30.99 1.00 28.80
N LEU A 73 31.72 0.76 27.71
CA LEU A 73 32.02 -0.57 27.19
C LEU A 73 33.51 -0.74 26.93
N ILE A 74 33.97 -1.98 27.10
CA ILE A 74 35.24 -2.48 26.59
C ILE A 74 34.90 -3.43 25.44
N ALA A 75 35.40 -3.12 24.25
CA ALA A 75 35.16 -3.90 23.05
C ALA A 75 36.38 -4.74 22.68
N CYS A 76 36.11 -5.96 22.20
CA CYS A 76 37.11 -6.88 21.70
C CYS A 76 36.87 -7.19 20.22
N SER A 77 37.94 -7.24 19.44
CA SER A 77 37.87 -7.63 18.02
C SER A 77 37.81 -9.15 17.87
N LEU A 78 36.93 -9.61 16.98
CA LEU A 78 36.82 -11.02 16.62
C LEU A 78 37.66 -11.34 15.38
N ILE A 79 38.51 -12.37 15.47
CA ILE A 79 39.30 -12.88 14.33
C ILE A 79 39.00 -14.38 14.15
N GLY A 80 38.93 -14.82 12.90
CA GLY A 80 38.48 -16.17 12.54
C GLY A 80 38.39 -16.39 11.04
N LYS A 81 38.54 -17.63 10.58
CA LYS A 81 38.21 -18.04 9.20
C LYS A 81 36.70 -18.31 9.15
N ALA A 82 36.07 -18.03 8.01
CA ALA A 82 34.60 -18.06 7.82
C ALA A 82 33.87 -19.35 8.27
N ASN A 83 34.59 -20.45 8.57
CA ASN A 83 34.05 -21.75 8.96
C ASN A 83 34.55 -22.28 10.34
N ASN A 84 35.30 -21.52 11.15
CA ASN A 84 35.80 -21.97 12.46
C ASN A 84 35.38 -21.04 13.61
N LEU A 85 35.47 -21.55 14.85
CA LEU A 85 35.20 -20.83 16.11
C LEU A 85 35.92 -19.47 16.14
N SER A 86 35.18 -18.38 16.20
CA SER A 86 35.71 -17.02 16.32
C SER A 86 36.49 -16.89 17.64
N VAL A 87 37.76 -16.51 17.58
CA VAL A 87 38.59 -16.29 18.78
C VAL A 87 38.59 -14.78 19.09
N VAL A 88 38.42 -14.45 20.36
CA VAL A 88 38.55 -13.09 20.89
C VAL A 88 40.04 -12.79 21.01
N GLU A 89 40.54 -11.77 20.30
CA GLU A 89 41.99 -11.53 20.20
C GLU A 89 42.46 -10.30 20.98
N ASP A 90 41.84 -9.14 20.77
CA ASP A 90 42.26 -7.89 21.41
C ASP A 90 41.08 -7.11 21.97
N CYS A 91 41.15 -6.76 23.27
CA CYS A 91 40.16 -6.01 24.05
C CYS A 91 40.63 -4.59 24.39
N SER A 92 41.46 -3.99 23.54
CA SER A 92 42.05 -2.66 23.75
C SER A 92 41.10 -1.49 23.49
N LEU A 93 39.85 -1.72 23.08
CA LEU A 93 38.93 -0.66 22.68
C LEU A 93 38.03 -0.18 23.82
N GLY A 94 38.14 1.10 24.17
CA GLY A 94 37.19 1.78 25.03
C GLY A 94 36.09 2.45 24.20
N ILE A 95 34.83 2.21 24.57
CA ILE A 95 33.67 2.87 23.97
C ILE A 95 32.83 3.51 25.06
N THR A 96 32.37 4.73 24.84
CA THR A 96 31.33 5.34 25.67
C THR A 96 30.23 5.87 24.79
N PHE A 97 28.99 5.60 25.15
CA PHE A 97 27.81 6.22 24.57
C PHE A 97 27.12 7.09 25.61
N TRP A 98 26.74 8.31 25.22
CA TRP A 98 25.87 9.22 25.94
C TRP A 98 24.52 9.25 25.26
N PHE A 99 23.47 9.19 26.07
CA PHE A 99 22.09 9.28 25.64
C PHE A 99 21.54 10.63 26.11
N PRO A 100 21.39 11.62 25.19
CA PRO A 100 20.91 12.94 25.56
C PRO A 100 19.54 12.88 26.22
N SER A 101 19.33 13.66 27.27
CA SER A 101 18.03 13.81 27.94
C SER A 101 17.10 14.80 27.22
N TYR A 102 17.61 15.50 26.20
CA TYR A 102 16.83 16.40 25.36
C TYR A 102 17.18 16.28 23.87
N PHE A 103 16.18 16.50 23.02
CA PHE A 103 16.32 16.68 21.58
C PHE A 103 16.06 18.14 21.19
N SER A 104 16.70 18.61 20.13
CA SER A 104 16.36 19.90 19.50
C SER A 104 16.52 19.83 17.99
N LEU A 105 16.16 20.90 17.28
CA LEU A 105 16.44 21.03 15.85
C LEU A 105 17.93 20.95 15.51
N LYS A 106 18.81 21.39 16.42
CA LYS A 106 20.27 21.39 16.25
C LYS A 106 20.94 20.14 16.82
N GLN A 107 20.50 19.66 17.98
CA GLN A 107 21.01 18.44 18.61
C GLN A 107 20.05 17.29 18.36
N ARG A 108 20.39 16.47 17.36
CA ARG A 108 19.51 15.39 16.89
C ARG A 108 20.06 14.00 17.07
N SER A 109 21.31 13.81 17.44
CA SER A 109 21.81 12.44 17.63
C SER A 109 21.16 11.83 18.88
N SER A 110 20.39 10.75 18.68
CA SER A 110 19.83 9.93 19.76
C SER A 110 20.88 9.32 20.68
N MET A 111 22.08 9.15 20.13
CA MET A 111 23.24 8.60 20.79
C MET A 111 24.46 9.34 20.27
N VAL A 112 25.26 9.84 21.20
CA VAL A 112 26.58 10.40 20.93
C VAL A 112 27.58 9.49 21.60
N GLY A 113 28.75 9.26 21.03
CA GLY A 113 29.71 8.37 21.64
C GLY A 113 31.15 8.78 21.38
N ARG A 114 32.06 8.08 22.03
CA ARG A 114 33.50 8.16 21.82
C ARG A 114 34.07 6.76 21.77
N LEU A 115 34.99 6.56 20.84
CA LEU A 115 35.77 5.35 20.65
C LEU A 115 37.25 5.72 20.76
N TRP A 116 38.01 4.97 21.55
CA TRP A 116 39.45 5.17 21.70
C TRP A 116 40.17 3.86 21.99
N ASN A 117 41.48 3.84 21.77
CA ASN A 117 42.35 2.71 22.14
C ASN A 117 42.95 2.95 23.53
N MET A 118 42.85 1.96 24.42
CA MET A 118 43.31 1.98 25.81
C MET A 118 44.78 1.56 25.96
N SER A 119 45.36 0.84 25.00
CA SER A 119 46.70 0.24 25.10
C SER A 119 47.84 1.25 24.88
N ASN A 120 47.58 2.42 24.29
CA ASN A 120 48.59 3.48 24.13
C ASN A 120 48.71 4.30 25.41
N LYS A 121 49.45 3.79 26.40
CA LYS A 121 49.92 4.59 27.54
C LYS A 121 51.34 5.10 27.25
N GLY A 122 51.45 6.42 27.03
CA GLY A 122 52.71 7.15 27.17
C GLY A 122 53.48 7.39 25.88
N THR A 123 53.33 8.58 25.31
CA THR A 123 54.42 9.53 25.03
C THR A 123 53.78 10.82 24.50
N ASP A 124 54.20 11.93 25.07
CA ASP A 124 53.53 13.23 25.11
C ASP A 124 53.49 13.99 23.77
N ASN A 125 53.44 13.32 22.61
CA ASN A 125 53.44 14.02 21.32
C ASN A 125 52.75 13.32 20.13
N ASP A 126 52.06 12.19 20.30
CA ASP A 126 51.15 11.68 19.27
C ASP A 126 49.79 11.33 19.90
N GLY A 127 48.86 12.27 19.76
CA GLY A 127 47.63 12.32 20.54
C GLY A 127 46.79 11.04 20.44
N HIS A 128 46.24 10.61 21.57
CA HIS A 128 45.18 9.61 21.61
C HIS A 128 44.13 9.92 20.53
N ARG A 129 44.06 9.11 19.47
CA ARG A 129 43.05 9.27 18.42
C ARG A 129 41.68 8.89 18.99
N ILE A 130 40.96 9.89 19.48
CA ILE A 130 39.59 9.76 19.97
C ILE A 130 38.64 10.03 18.81
N PHE A 131 37.74 9.08 18.56
CA PHE A 131 36.72 9.21 17.51
C PHE A 131 35.39 9.54 18.13
N SER A 132 34.76 10.60 17.66
CA SER A 132 33.40 10.94 18.06
C SER A 132 32.41 10.16 17.20
N LEU A 133 31.46 9.50 17.85
CA LEU A 133 30.39 8.74 17.23
C LEU A 133 29.11 9.57 17.32
N TYR A 134 28.41 9.68 16.20
CA TYR A 134 27.12 10.36 16.14
C TYR A 134 26.12 9.43 15.47
N SER A 135 24.93 9.32 16.05
CA SER A 135 23.85 8.58 15.40
C SER A 135 23.52 9.21 14.03
N THR A 136 23.56 8.38 12.98
CA THR A 136 23.27 8.77 11.59
C THR A 136 21.78 8.72 11.28
N GLU A 137 21.03 7.86 11.98
CA GLU A 137 19.59 7.72 11.85
C GLU A 137 18.91 7.79 13.23
N ASN A 138 17.87 8.61 13.33
CA ASN A 138 17.10 8.79 14.57
C ASN A 138 15.88 7.87 14.61
N TYR A 139 16.06 6.58 14.32
CA TYR A 139 15.01 5.58 14.48
C TYR A 139 14.96 5.13 15.94
N ILE A 140 14.58 6.03 16.84
CA ILE A 140 14.07 5.58 18.14
C ILE A 140 12.59 5.27 17.91
N SER A 141 12.25 3.98 17.92
CA SER A 141 10.90 3.47 17.67
C SER A 141 9.92 3.73 18.83
N SER A 142 10.37 4.29 19.94
CA SER A 142 9.56 4.57 21.14
C SER A 142 10.01 5.85 21.86
N SER A 143 9.10 6.46 22.61
CA SER A 143 9.43 7.56 23.52
C SER A 143 10.38 7.05 24.62
N VAL A 144 11.63 7.51 24.63
CA VAL A 144 12.55 7.21 25.73
C VAL A 144 12.04 7.92 26.99
N PRO A 145 11.81 7.21 28.12
CA PRO A 145 11.35 7.84 29.35
C PRO A 145 12.30 8.96 29.80
N GLY A 146 11.74 10.14 30.11
CA GLY A 146 12.51 11.32 30.55
C GLY A 146 13.11 12.17 29.43
N LEU A 147 13.00 11.75 28.17
CA LEU A 147 13.47 12.52 27.02
C LEU A 147 12.51 13.68 26.69
N LYS A 148 13.05 14.90 26.66
CA LYS A 148 12.28 16.12 26.35
C LYS A 148 12.69 16.72 25.01
N TYR A 149 11.79 17.48 24.39
CA TYR A 149 12.12 18.33 23.26
C TYR A 149 12.35 19.77 23.69
N ASN A 150 13.49 20.36 23.30
CA ASN A 150 13.85 21.74 23.56
C ASN A 150 13.92 22.51 22.24
N TYR A 151 13.05 23.50 22.08
CA TYR A 151 12.98 24.30 20.85
C TYR A 151 14.10 25.32 20.79
N THR A 152 14.73 25.46 19.62
CA THR A 152 15.88 26.35 19.42
C THR A 152 15.63 27.47 18.39
N GLU A 153 14.71 27.27 17.45
CA GLU A 153 14.36 28.24 16.40
C GLU A 153 12.88 28.66 16.46
N LEU A 154 12.15 28.27 17.52
CA LEU A 154 10.73 28.60 17.67
C LEU A 154 10.47 30.11 17.66
N GLU A 155 11.26 30.91 18.38
CA GLU A 155 11.20 32.38 18.37
C GLU A 155 11.32 32.96 16.97
N ARG A 156 12.24 32.41 16.17
CA ARG A 156 12.45 32.81 14.77
C ARG A 156 11.26 32.41 13.91
N ALA A 157 10.69 31.22 14.15
CA ALA A 157 9.47 30.80 13.50
C ALA A 157 8.32 31.76 13.84
N ARG A 158 8.09 32.12 15.11
CA ARG A 158 7.04 33.06 15.53
C ARG A 158 7.10 34.38 14.76
N LYS A 159 8.28 35.03 14.76
CA LYS A 159 8.51 36.29 14.04
C LYS A 159 8.21 36.18 12.56
N TYR A 160 8.63 35.08 11.92
CA TYR A 160 8.42 34.90 10.49
C TYR A 160 6.97 34.55 10.13
N CYS A 161 6.24 33.89 11.04
CA CYS A 161 4.83 33.53 10.90
C CYS A 161 3.89 34.73 11.13
N GLU A 162 4.20 35.61 12.09
CA GLU A 162 3.43 36.82 12.40
C GLU A 162 3.37 37.81 11.22
N ILE A 163 4.44 37.88 10.42
CA ILE A 163 4.54 38.76 9.24
C ILE A 163 3.49 38.42 8.14
N LYS A 164 2.76 37.30 8.26
CA LYS A 164 1.85 36.79 7.20
C LYS A 164 0.41 36.49 7.61
N ASN A 165 -0.03 36.82 8.83
CA ASN A 165 -1.43 36.63 9.23
C ASN A 165 -2.38 37.66 8.55
N THR A 166 -2.55 37.54 7.24
CA THR A 166 -3.62 38.21 6.50
C THR A 166 -4.78 37.25 6.28
N ASN A 167 -5.89 37.52 6.97
CA ASN A 167 -7.26 36.99 6.83
C ASN A 167 -7.62 35.66 7.53
N PRO A 168 -8.16 35.69 8.76
CA PRO A 168 -8.86 34.56 9.38
C PRO A 168 -10.28 34.46 8.78
N LYS A 169 -10.42 33.89 7.58
CA LYS A 169 -11.74 33.74 6.92
C LYS A 169 -12.24 32.30 6.82
N LYS A 170 -11.61 31.33 7.49
CA LYS A 170 -12.10 29.94 7.51
C LYS A 170 -12.09 29.38 8.92
N THR A 171 -13.25 29.35 9.54
CA THR A 171 -13.54 28.62 10.79
C THR A 171 -13.99 27.21 10.40
N GLY A 172 -13.04 26.28 10.32
CA GLY A 172 -13.31 24.85 10.15
C GLY A 172 -12.79 24.09 11.37
N LYS A 173 -13.27 22.86 11.59
CA LYS A 173 -12.63 21.96 12.56
C LYS A 173 -11.37 21.40 11.92
N TYR A 174 -10.20 21.62 12.51
CA TYR A 174 -8.91 21.12 12.02
C TYR A 174 -8.34 20.05 12.96
N PRO A 175 -7.33 19.28 12.51
CA PRO A 175 -6.71 18.22 13.32
C PRO A 175 -6.24 18.72 14.68
N ASP A 176 -6.52 17.93 15.71
CA ASP A 176 -5.98 18.15 17.04
C ASP A 176 -4.58 17.55 17.13
N VAL A 177 -3.66 18.30 17.74
CA VAL A 177 -2.28 17.88 17.97
C VAL A 177 -2.18 16.68 18.91
N GLN A 178 -3.16 16.52 19.79
CA GLN A 178 -3.29 15.32 20.63
C GLN A 178 -3.57 14.07 19.80
N SER A 179 -4.21 14.22 18.63
CA SER A 179 -4.40 13.15 17.65
C SER A 179 -3.24 13.13 16.65
N TYR A 180 -2.02 12.90 17.14
CA TYR A 180 -0.77 12.99 16.37
C TYR A 180 -0.78 12.21 15.02
N MET A 181 -1.56 11.13 14.91
CA MET A 181 -1.71 10.38 13.65
C MET A 181 -2.39 11.20 12.54
N ASP A 182 -3.32 12.09 12.90
CA ASP A 182 -4.04 12.97 11.96
C ASP A 182 -3.17 14.12 11.45
N MET A 183 -2.00 14.31 12.06
CA MET A 183 -1.00 15.33 11.72
C MET A 183 0.12 14.81 10.81
N ARG A 184 0.08 13.52 10.45
CA ARG A 184 0.95 12.90 9.45
C ARG A 184 0.33 13.03 8.06
N PHE A 185 1.16 13.32 7.06
CA PHE A 185 0.69 13.41 5.68
C PHE A 185 1.79 13.06 4.68
N ASP A 186 1.36 12.49 3.57
CA ASP A 186 2.19 12.35 2.39
C ASP A 186 2.05 13.61 1.53
N LEU A 187 3.17 14.08 0.99
CA LEU A 187 3.27 15.32 0.26
C LEU A 187 3.91 15.11 -1.10
N SER A 188 3.54 15.97 -2.02
CA SER A 188 4.11 16.09 -3.35
C SER A 188 4.67 17.50 -3.47
N VAL A 189 5.97 17.59 -3.78
CA VAL A 189 6.70 18.85 -3.95
C VAL A 189 6.90 19.09 -5.44
N ASN A 190 6.42 20.22 -5.92
CA ASN A 190 6.59 20.69 -7.29
C ASN A 190 7.60 21.85 -7.31
N ASP A 191 8.58 21.75 -8.21
CA ASP A 191 9.62 22.76 -8.36
C ASP A 191 9.28 23.88 -9.36
N GLY A 192 8.06 23.87 -9.90
CA GLY A 192 7.59 24.85 -10.89
C GLY A 192 8.18 24.66 -12.28
N LYS A 193 9.13 23.73 -12.46
CA LYS A 193 9.75 23.36 -13.75
C LYS A 193 9.15 22.07 -14.31
N GLY A 194 8.01 21.64 -13.77
CA GLY A 194 7.28 20.44 -14.18
C GLY A 194 7.75 19.15 -13.51
N ARG A 195 8.68 19.21 -12.55
CA ARG A 195 9.07 18.04 -11.75
C ARG A 195 8.25 18.01 -10.47
N SER A 196 7.54 16.92 -10.26
CA SER A 196 6.71 16.70 -9.07
C SER A 196 7.06 15.34 -8.47
N GLU A 197 7.43 15.36 -7.19
CA GLU A 197 7.97 14.18 -6.53
C GLU A 197 7.37 13.97 -5.15
N TRP A 198 7.34 12.71 -4.73
CA TRP A 198 6.65 12.28 -3.51
C TRP A 198 7.57 12.35 -2.29
N GLY A 199 6.95 12.62 -1.15
CA GLY A 199 7.57 12.70 0.15
C GLY A 199 6.55 12.52 1.26
N ASN A 200 7.01 12.67 2.49
CA ASN A 200 6.22 12.47 3.70
C ASN A 200 6.63 13.49 4.77
N ALA A 201 5.69 13.84 5.62
CA ALA A 201 5.92 14.67 6.80
C ALA A 201 5.33 14.01 8.05
N GLN A 202 6.06 14.14 9.16
CA GLN A 202 5.70 13.57 10.45
C GLN A 202 5.94 14.55 11.58
N LEU A 203 5.00 14.55 12.53
CA LEU A 203 5.11 15.26 13.79
C LEU A 203 6.11 14.53 14.69
N ILE A 204 7.11 15.25 15.21
CA ILE A 204 8.16 14.71 16.08
C ILE A 204 8.07 15.23 17.52
N SER A 205 7.43 16.37 17.74
CA SER A 205 7.24 16.93 19.09
C SER A 205 6.02 17.83 19.19
N VAL A 206 5.47 17.91 20.40
CA VAL A 206 4.34 18.75 20.78
C VAL A 206 4.65 19.34 22.15
N GLY A 207 4.90 20.64 22.22
CA GLY A 207 5.52 21.23 23.41
C GLY A 207 6.79 20.48 23.77
N GLU A 208 7.03 20.23 25.06
CA GLU A 208 8.21 19.48 25.53
C GLU A 208 8.16 17.97 25.22
N THR A 209 7.03 17.45 24.75
CA THR A 209 6.84 16.01 24.52
C THR A 209 7.44 15.61 23.18
N TYR A 210 8.40 14.68 23.20
CA TYR A 210 8.96 14.06 22.00
C TYR A 210 8.17 12.80 21.61
N LEU A 211 7.74 12.71 20.35
CA LEU A 211 6.88 11.65 19.83
C LEU A 211 7.62 10.56 19.03
N GLY A 212 8.92 10.73 18.76
CA GLY A 212 9.73 9.75 18.02
C GLY A 212 9.52 9.77 16.50
N ASN A 213 10.31 8.96 15.79
CA ASN A 213 10.24 8.81 14.34
C ASN A 213 9.42 7.57 13.99
N GLN A 214 8.23 7.76 13.41
CA GLN A 214 7.19 6.72 13.32
C GLN A 214 7.20 5.94 11.99
N TYR A 215 8.23 6.09 11.16
CA TYR A 215 8.48 5.26 9.96
C TYR A 215 9.18 3.94 10.33
N GLY A 216 8.57 3.17 11.23
CA GLY A 216 8.75 1.73 11.33
C GLY A 216 7.40 1.11 11.05
N GLY A 217 7.29 0.29 10.00
CA GLY A 217 6.08 -0.48 9.77
C GLY A 217 5.73 -1.24 11.05
N ALA A 218 4.43 -1.31 11.35
CA ALA A 218 3.93 -2.26 12.33
C ALA A 218 4.40 -3.65 11.91
N THR A 219 5.46 -4.15 12.54
CA THR A 219 5.91 -5.53 12.41
C THR A 219 6.32 -6.00 13.79
N ASP A 220 5.52 -6.95 14.31
CA ASP A 220 5.73 -7.80 15.49
C ASP A 220 6.84 -7.40 16.45
N GLY A 221 6.45 -6.81 17.58
CA GLY A 221 7.34 -6.48 18.68
C GLY A 221 6.61 -5.86 19.85
N MET A 222 6.16 -6.72 20.77
CA MET A 222 5.69 -6.46 22.15
C MET A 222 4.74 -5.27 22.36
N TYR A 223 3.45 -5.57 22.40
CA TYR A 223 2.50 -4.74 23.14
C TYR A 223 2.96 -4.67 24.60
N VAL A 224 3.39 -3.49 25.05
CA VAL A 224 3.29 -3.17 26.47
C VAL A 224 1.82 -2.85 26.69
N THR A 225 1.02 -3.86 27.05
CA THR A 225 -0.21 -3.65 27.82
C THR A 225 0.20 -3.17 29.22
N GLY A 226 0.66 -1.94 29.24
CA GLY A 226 0.94 -1.14 30.40
C GLY A 226 0.65 0.25 29.90
N GLY A 227 -0.57 0.71 30.16
CA GLY A 227 -0.95 2.07 29.83
C GLY A 227 0.09 3.00 30.41
N THR A 228 0.95 3.54 29.54
CA THR A 228 1.40 4.90 29.73
C THR A 228 0.18 5.75 29.41
N THR A 229 -0.74 5.79 30.37
CA THR A 229 -1.32 7.08 30.69
C THR A 229 -0.11 8.00 30.78
N ILE A 230 -0.05 8.98 29.88
CA ILE A 230 0.69 10.22 30.12
C ILE A 230 0.59 10.44 31.62
N PRO A 231 1.71 10.51 32.38
CA PRO A 231 1.59 10.73 33.81
C PRO A 231 0.66 11.93 33.97
N SER A 232 -0.50 11.69 34.59
CA SER A 232 -1.58 12.67 34.78
C SER A 232 -1.15 13.79 35.75
N GLY A 233 0.15 14.09 35.79
CA GLY A 233 0.82 15.16 36.50
C GLY A 233 1.54 16.14 35.56
N SER A 234 1.24 16.16 34.26
CA SER A 234 1.32 17.44 33.54
C SER A 234 0.03 18.18 33.85
N SER A 235 0.16 19.25 34.63
CA SER A 235 -0.79 20.37 34.71
C SER A 235 -1.79 20.36 33.56
N MET A 236 -3.08 20.33 33.87
CA MET A 236 -4.19 20.56 32.94
C MET A 236 -3.72 21.58 31.88
N VAL A 237 -3.36 21.08 30.69
CA VAL A 237 -2.95 21.97 29.60
C VAL A 237 -4.23 22.66 29.18
N ASP A 238 -4.29 23.96 29.42
CA ASP A 238 -5.43 24.82 29.12
C ASP A 238 -6.03 24.46 27.75
N GLN A 239 -7.25 23.92 27.77
CA GLN A 239 -8.06 23.60 26.58
C GLN A 239 -8.42 24.85 25.73
N SER A 240 -7.92 26.02 26.10
CA SER A 240 -8.09 27.30 25.41
C SER A 240 -6.95 27.65 24.44
N ASN A 241 -5.82 26.91 24.45
CA ASN A 241 -4.70 27.18 23.55
C ASN A 241 -4.99 26.67 22.13
N THR A 242 -5.33 27.61 21.25
CA THR A 242 -5.55 27.37 19.82
C THR A 242 -4.26 27.24 19.02
N THR A 243 -3.12 27.62 19.61
CA THR A 243 -1.79 27.57 19.00
C THR A 243 -0.87 26.61 19.75
N TRP A 244 -0.19 25.75 19.02
CA TRP A 244 0.66 24.68 19.54
C TRP A 244 2.07 24.77 18.97
N ASP A 245 3.06 24.59 19.84
CA ASP A 245 4.45 24.48 19.45
C ASP A 245 4.74 23.06 19.00
N VAL A 246 5.24 22.92 17.77
CA VAL A 246 5.37 21.63 17.10
C VAL A 246 6.72 21.49 16.41
N GLY A 247 7.25 20.28 16.45
CA GLY A 247 8.39 19.85 15.66
C GLY A 247 7.95 18.92 14.55
N TYR A 248 8.54 19.06 13.37
CA TYR A 248 8.27 18.21 12.21
C TYR A 248 9.54 17.64 11.58
N THR A 249 9.42 16.51 10.90
CA THR A 249 10.39 16.01 9.93
C THR A 249 9.70 15.76 8.60
N LEU A 250 10.29 16.30 7.53
CA LEU A 250 9.86 16.19 6.15
C LEU A 250 10.95 15.49 5.35
N SER A 251 10.58 14.53 4.53
CA SER A 251 11.49 13.91 3.56
C SER A 251 10.84 13.80 2.19
N TYR A 252 11.58 14.15 1.15
CA TYR A 252 11.17 14.02 -0.25
C TYR A 252 12.41 13.76 -1.10
N SER A 253 12.27 13.16 -2.27
CA SER A 253 13.41 12.84 -3.15
C SER A 253 13.12 13.23 -4.58
N PHE A 254 14.06 13.93 -5.21
CA PHE A 254 14.02 14.13 -6.66
C PHE A 254 14.74 12.98 -7.35
N TRP A 255 14.06 12.31 -8.30
CA TRP A 255 14.69 11.28 -9.10
C TRP A 255 15.19 11.88 -10.41
N ASP A 256 16.50 11.82 -10.63
CA ASP A 256 17.13 12.26 -11.89
C ASP A 256 17.75 11.07 -12.63
N GLY A 257 16.92 10.05 -12.93
CA GLY A 257 17.28 8.83 -13.67
C GLY A 257 18.24 7.88 -12.94
N ASN A 258 19.46 8.34 -12.64
CA ASN A 258 20.55 7.56 -12.04
C ASN A 258 20.79 7.85 -10.55
N ASN A 259 20.45 9.05 -10.06
CA ASN A 259 20.61 9.42 -8.65
C ASN A 259 19.29 9.88 -8.03
N SER A 260 19.07 9.51 -6.77
CA SER A 260 17.97 9.99 -5.94
C SER A 260 18.53 10.96 -4.90
N ASP A 261 18.32 12.26 -5.10
CA ASP A 261 18.67 13.27 -4.10
C ASP A 261 17.58 13.34 -3.04
N SER A 262 17.70 12.50 -2.01
CA SER A 262 16.78 12.53 -0.87
C SER A 262 17.06 13.75 0.01
N VAL A 263 16.10 14.66 0.09
CA VAL A 263 16.12 15.80 0.99
C VAL A 263 15.42 15.40 2.28
N GLN A 264 16.08 15.61 3.42
CA GLN A 264 15.47 15.50 4.74
C GLN A 264 15.59 16.86 5.43
N ILE A 265 14.45 17.47 5.70
CA ILE A 265 14.32 18.71 6.46
C ILE A 265 13.64 18.35 7.75
N SER A 266 14.13 18.90 8.84
CA SER A 266 13.37 18.83 10.07
C SER A 266 13.25 20.24 10.63
N ALA A 267 12.14 20.52 11.26
CA ALA A 267 11.66 21.87 11.42
C ALA A 267 10.96 22.08 12.76
N GLU A 268 10.96 23.31 13.24
CA GLU A 268 10.27 23.76 14.45
C GLU A 268 9.33 24.90 14.08
N GLY A 269 8.20 25.01 14.76
CA GLY A 269 7.31 26.15 14.57
C GLY A 269 5.97 25.99 15.28
N ILE A 270 4.95 26.63 14.71
CA ILE A 270 3.64 26.78 15.35
C ILE A 270 2.56 26.20 14.44
N TYR A 271 1.63 25.48 15.04
CA TYR A 271 0.38 25.05 14.44
C TYR A 271 -0.81 25.76 15.10
N ASN A 272 -1.75 26.25 14.30
CA ASN A 272 -2.98 26.86 14.80
C ASN A 272 -4.19 25.96 14.47
N SER A 273 -4.84 25.40 15.49
CA SER A 273 -5.97 24.46 15.34
C SER A 273 -7.28 25.13 14.93
N THR A 274 -7.40 26.46 15.05
CA THR A 274 -8.59 27.22 14.61
C THR A 274 -8.55 27.54 13.11
N THR A 275 -7.37 27.72 12.55
CA THR A 275 -7.16 28.09 11.14
C THR A 275 -6.62 26.94 10.30
N GLY A 276 -6.06 25.89 10.92
CA GLY A 276 -5.38 24.79 10.23
C GLY A 276 -4.06 25.19 9.60
N THR A 277 -3.49 26.34 9.98
CA THR A 277 -2.21 26.81 9.43
C THR A 277 -1.04 26.25 10.23
N LEU A 278 -0.09 25.63 9.53
CA LEU A 278 1.17 25.14 10.07
C LEU A 278 2.32 25.97 9.47
N CYS A 279 3.16 26.53 10.33
CA CYS A 279 4.24 27.43 9.95
C CYS A 279 5.54 27.03 10.65
N LEU A 280 6.58 26.72 9.87
CA LEU A 280 7.79 26.07 10.36
C LEU A 280 9.06 26.70 9.77
N ILE A 281 10.14 26.66 10.55
CA ILE A 281 11.51 26.91 10.12
C ILE A 281 12.29 25.60 10.17
N GLY A 282 12.87 25.22 9.03
CA GLY A 282 13.52 23.94 8.83
C GLY A 282 15.03 24.05 8.66
N CYS A 283 15.72 23.03 9.15
CA CYS A 283 17.12 22.77 8.87
C CYS A 283 17.28 21.48 8.07
N ARG A 284 18.05 21.57 6.98
CA ARG A 284 18.45 20.41 6.17
C ARG A 284 19.79 19.88 6.66
N LYS A 285 19.88 18.55 6.83
CA LYS A 285 21.15 17.86 7.09
C LYS A 285 21.80 17.46 5.76
N PRO A 286 23.13 17.55 5.61
CA PRO A 286 23.84 16.98 4.47
C PRO A 286 23.56 15.48 4.37
N ASN A 287 23.25 15.00 3.17
CA ASN A 287 22.82 13.63 2.94
C ASN A 287 24.06 12.72 2.74
N PHE A 288 24.40 11.90 3.73
CA PHE A 288 25.59 11.01 3.67
C PHE A 288 25.34 9.68 2.92
N ARG A 289 24.18 9.53 2.25
CA ARG A 289 23.74 8.25 1.66
C ARG A 289 24.56 7.76 0.47
N HIS A 290 25.29 8.63 -0.22
CA HIS A 290 26.02 8.29 -1.46
C HIS A 290 27.49 8.73 -1.51
N THR A 291 28.01 9.33 -0.43
CA THR A 291 29.38 9.85 -0.45
C THR A 291 30.41 8.73 -0.37
N THR A 292 31.25 8.63 -1.41
CA THR A 292 32.35 7.65 -1.48
C THR A 292 33.52 8.14 -0.61
N TYR A 293 34.39 7.22 -0.13
CA TYR A 293 35.54 7.55 0.74
C TYR A 293 36.42 8.71 0.20
N GLY A 294 36.53 8.86 -1.13
CA GLY A 294 37.31 9.91 -1.79
C GLY A 294 36.67 11.31 -1.83
N GLU A 295 35.34 11.43 -1.86
CA GLU A 295 34.68 12.75 -1.91
C GLU A 295 34.73 13.47 -0.56
N ILE A 296 34.72 12.69 0.54
CA ILE A 296 34.74 13.25 1.89
C ILE A 296 36.14 13.72 2.30
N LEU A 297 37.21 13.17 1.70
CA LEU A 297 38.59 13.65 1.91
C LEU A 297 38.82 15.05 1.33
N ASN A 298 38.11 15.40 0.24
CA ASN A 298 38.19 16.71 -0.39
C ASN A 298 37.31 17.77 0.28
N SER A 299 36.23 17.35 0.95
CA SER A 299 35.48 18.23 1.83
C SER A 299 36.13 18.23 3.21
N SER A 300 36.90 19.28 3.53
CA SER A 300 37.36 19.63 4.88
C SER A 300 36.23 19.89 5.90
N ALA A 301 35.01 19.40 5.63
CA ALA A 301 33.88 19.45 6.51
C ALA A 301 34.04 18.39 7.61
N ARG A 302 34.62 18.83 8.73
CA ARG A 302 34.41 18.19 10.02
C ARG A 302 32.91 17.87 10.15
N ILE A 303 32.58 16.63 10.50
CA ILE A 303 31.22 16.24 10.89
C ILE A 303 30.94 16.96 12.20
N ASP A 304 30.50 18.21 12.09
CA ASP A 304 30.10 19.06 13.18
C ASP A 304 28.63 19.41 12.91
N ASP A 305 27.78 19.31 13.94
CA ASP A 305 26.36 19.68 13.89
C ASP A 305 26.16 21.18 13.52
N ARG A 306 27.26 21.92 13.29
CA ARG A 306 27.32 23.31 12.82
C ARG A 306 27.07 23.51 11.32
N ASN A 307 27.13 22.46 10.49
CA ASN A 307 26.84 22.56 9.05
C ASN A 307 25.38 22.20 8.70
N LEU A 308 24.43 22.56 9.58
CA LEU A 308 23.00 22.43 9.33
C LEU A 308 22.48 23.64 8.55
N ASP A 309 21.79 23.37 7.45
CA ASP A 309 21.29 24.43 6.60
C ASP A 309 19.87 24.88 7.01
N CYS A 310 19.78 25.89 7.87
CA CYS A 310 18.55 26.30 8.59
C CYS A 310 17.71 27.42 7.94
N GLY A 311 17.80 27.60 6.63
CA GLY A 311 17.09 28.65 5.90
C GLY A 311 15.89 28.14 5.11
N TYR A 312 15.23 27.07 5.55
CA TYR A 312 13.98 26.60 4.97
C TYR A 312 12.79 27.20 5.73
N PHE A 313 11.87 27.82 5.01
CA PHE A 313 10.58 28.24 5.54
C PHE A 313 9.48 27.41 4.90
N ILE A 314 8.61 26.83 5.74
CA ILE A 314 7.56 25.92 5.31
C ILE A 314 6.24 26.44 5.86
N GLN A 315 5.27 26.63 4.98
CA GLN A 315 3.92 27.06 5.35
C GLN A 315 2.90 26.13 4.70
N LEU A 316 2.13 25.43 5.50
CA LEU A 316 1.13 24.47 5.05
C LEU A 316 -0.26 24.86 5.58
N GLN A 317 -1.27 24.68 4.75
CA GLN A 317 -2.66 24.89 5.09
C GLN A 317 -3.38 23.54 5.08
N PHE A 318 -3.76 23.09 6.27
CA PHE A 318 -4.56 21.89 6.43
C PHE A 318 -5.98 22.16 5.91
N PRO A 319 -6.61 21.18 5.24
CA PRO A 319 -8.03 21.19 4.99
C PRO A 319 -8.81 20.98 6.30
N PRO A 320 -10.06 21.46 6.40
CA PRO A 320 -10.94 21.10 7.52
C PRO A 320 -11.24 19.60 7.53
N ILE A 321 -11.38 19.02 8.72
CA ILE A 321 -11.75 17.61 8.93
C ILE A 321 -13.07 17.29 8.19
N ASP A 322 -14.07 18.16 8.28
CA ASP A 322 -15.39 17.92 7.67
C ASP A 322 -15.46 18.24 6.16
N SER A 323 -14.33 18.60 5.54
CA SER A 323 -14.32 18.93 4.12
C SER A 323 -14.20 17.67 3.26
N LYS A 324 -14.99 17.61 2.18
CA LYS A 324 -14.90 16.54 1.16
C LYS A 324 -13.55 16.51 0.41
N ASN A 325 -12.69 17.51 0.63
CA ASN A 325 -11.38 17.62 -0.02
C ASN A 325 -10.29 17.39 1.03
N VAL A 326 -9.71 16.19 1.03
CA VAL A 326 -8.64 15.81 1.97
C VAL A 326 -7.24 16.31 1.55
N LYS A 327 -7.18 17.15 0.51
CA LYS A 327 -5.96 17.72 -0.04
C LYS A 327 -5.65 19.08 0.59
N GLY A 328 -4.52 19.17 1.26
CA GLY A 328 -3.92 20.40 1.73
C GLY A 328 -3.00 21.04 0.68
N LYS A 329 -2.73 22.33 0.86
CA LYS A 329 -1.80 23.10 0.02
C LYS A 329 -0.79 23.82 0.88
N GLY A 330 0.40 24.05 0.35
CA GLY A 330 1.44 24.77 1.05
C GLY A 330 2.59 25.18 0.15
N ILE A 331 3.59 25.80 0.76
CA ILE A 331 4.78 26.31 0.09
C ILE A 331 6.02 26.04 0.93
N ILE A 332 7.13 25.76 0.25
CA ILE A 332 8.47 25.73 0.84
C ILE A 332 9.27 26.80 0.12
N LYS A 333 9.88 27.73 0.85
CA LYS A 333 10.73 28.78 0.27
C LYS A 333 11.97 29.01 1.11
N SER A 334 12.99 29.58 0.49
CA SER A 334 14.16 30.03 1.24
C SER A 334 13.82 31.20 2.17
N ALA A 335 14.31 31.13 3.41
CA ALA A 335 14.28 32.24 4.37
C ALA A 335 15.48 33.19 4.22
N ARG A 336 16.33 32.96 3.22
CA ARG A 336 17.56 33.74 2.95
C ARG A 336 17.30 34.87 1.96
N ALA A 337 18.22 35.82 1.90
CA ALA A 337 18.25 36.83 0.84
C ALA A 337 18.60 36.18 -0.51
N LYS A 338 18.12 36.77 -1.62
CA LYS A 338 18.41 36.26 -2.99
C LYS A 338 19.89 36.26 -3.35
N SER A 339 20.70 37.06 -2.65
CA SER A 339 22.16 37.12 -2.83
C SER A 339 22.90 35.93 -2.19
N ASP A 340 22.22 35.14 -1.35
CA ASP A 340 22.82 33.99 -0.68
C ASP A 340 23.00 32.82 -1.68
N PRO A 341 24.18 32.20 -1.77
CA PRO A 341 24.42 31.06 -2.65
C PRO A 341 23.50 29.84 -2.42
N LEU A 342 22.94 29.70 -1.22
CA LEU A 342 22.00 28.63 -0.85
C LEU A 342 20.53 29.06 -1.00
N TYR A 343 20.26 30.20 -1.64
CA TYR A 343 18.91 30.62 -1.97
C TYR A 343 18.29 29.69 -3.02
N PHE A 344 17.01 29.38 -2.84
CA PHE A 344 16.21 28.63 -3.80
C PHE A 344 14.82 29.25 -3.93
N GLU A 345 14.23 29.10 -5.12
CA GLU A 345 12.90 29.62 -5.43
C GLU A 345 11.80 28.84 -4.69
N GLN A 346 10.60 29.43 -4.65
CA GLN A 346 9.46 28.83 -3.96
C GLN A 346 9.05 27.52 -4.63
N LEU A 347 8.93 26.47 -3.81
CA LEU A 347 8.39 25.17 -4.17
C LEU A 347 6.93 25.09 -3.73
N GLU A 348 6.06 24.57 -4.60
CA GLU A 348 4.66 24.31 -4.26
C GLU A 348 4.52 22.93 -3.64
N VAL A 349 3.74 22.84 -2.56
CA VAL A 349 3.47 21.58 -1.87
C VAL A 349 1.98 21.29 -1.94
N THR A 350 1.64 20.10 -2.39
CA THR A 350 0.31 19.52 -2.23
C THR A 350 0.42 18.29 -1.36
N PHE A 351 -0.50 18.09 -0.43
CA PHE A 351 -0.43 16.95 0.48
C PHE A 351 -1.80 16.36 0.72
N SER A 352 -1.84 15.07 1.01
CA SER A 352 -3.04 14.34 1.38
C SER A 352 -2.95 13.92 2.84
N LEU A 353 -3.97 14.25 3.61
CA LEU A 353 -4.12 13.77 4.98
C LEU A 353 -4.99 12.52 4.99
N MET A 354 -4.81 11.70 6.01
CA MET A 354 -5.65 10.55 6.26
C MET A 354 -6.13 10.60 7.71
N TYR A 355 -7.23 11.31 7.95
CA TYR A 355 -7.76 11.40 9.31
C TYR A 355 -8.30 10.05 9.77
N ARG A 356 -8.10 9.75 11.05
CA ARG A 356 -8.55 8.52 11.69
C ARG A 356 -10.05 8.32 11.56
N SER A 357 -10.85 9.38 11.66
CA SER A 357 -12.31 9.33 11.47
C SER A 357 -12.69 8.85 10.07
N TYR A 358 -11.96 9.29 9.04
CA TYR A 358 -12.15 8.80 7.68
C TYR A 358 -11.70 7.35 7.53
N SER A 359 -10.55 6.98 8.09
CA SER A 359 -10.08 5.59 8.07
C SER A 359 -11.10 4.63 8.70
N MET A 360 -11.76 5.03 9.79
CA MET A 360 -12.82 4.23 10.42
C MET A 360 -14.04 4.04 9.50
N GLN A 361 -14.53 5.10 8.86
CA GLN A 361 -15.64 5.01 7.90
C GLN A 361 -15.28 4.14 6.69
N GLU A 362 -14.03 4.24 6.21
CA GLU A 362 -13.51 3.38 5.15
C GLU A 362 -13.43 1.92 5.59
N TYR A 363 -13.04 1.63 6.84
CA TYR A 363 -13.05 0.26 7.37
C TYR A 363 -14.45 -0.33 7.47
N ASP A 364 -15.41 0.42 8.01
CA ASP A 364 -16.80 -0.04 8.07
C ASP A 364 -17.35 -0.29 6.66
N ARG A 365 -16.98 0.55 5.68
CA ARG A 365 -17.35 0.34 4.27
C ARG A 365 -16.71 -0.92 3.71
N MET A 366 -15.41 -1.12 3.91
CA MET A 366 -14.69 -2.31 3.44
C MET A 366 -15.28 -3.59 4.04
N ASP A 367 -15.66 -3.58 5.32
CA ASP A 367 -16.31 -4.71 5.96
C ASP A 367 -17.70 -4.99 5.37
N ALA A 368 -18.51 -3.94 5.12
CA ALA A 368 -19.79 -4.09 4.43
C ALA A 368 -19.63 -4.62 3.00
N GLU A 369 -18.66 -4.08 2.25
CA GLU A 369 -18.26 -4.54 0.91
C GLU A 369 -17.89 -6.03 0.92
N MET A 370 -17.09 -6.48 1.88
CA MET A 370 -16.75 -7.90 2.03
C MET A 370 -17.96 -8.78 2.33
N VAL A 371 -18.84 -8.35 3.23
CA VAL A 371 -20.08 -9.10 3.55
C VAL A 371 -20.96 -9.23 2.29
N MET A 372 -21.08 -8.17 1.50
CA MET A 372 -21.80 -8.23 0.22
C MET A 372 -21.17 -9.22 -0.77
N VAL A 373 -19.83 -9.32 -0.87
CA VAL A 373 -19.16 -10.35 -1.70
C VAL A 373 -19.62 -11.75 -1.28
N ILE A 374 -19.60 -12.05 0.01
CA ILE A 374 -19.95 -13.38 0.54
C ILE A 374 -21.43 -13.70 0.26
N ILE A 375 -22.32 -12.74 0.48
CA ILE A 375 -23.77 -12.88 0.19
C ILE A 375 -23.98 -13.12 -1.31
N SER A 376 -23.31 -12.36 -2.17
CA SER A 376 -23.38 -12.53 -3.62
C SER A 376 -22.89 -13.91 -4.08
N LEU A 377 -21.75 -14.38 -3.55
CA LEU A 377 -21.22 -15.70 -3.90
C LEU A 377 -22.11 -16.85 -3.39
N THR A 378 -22.69 -16.72 -2.19
CA THR A 378 -23.63 -17.72 -1.66
C THR A 378 -24.91 -17.79 -2.49
N LEU A 379 -25.48 -16.63 -2.86
CA LEU A 379 -26.65 -16.58 -3.75
C LEU A 379 -26.35 -17.17 -5.13
N LEU A 380 -25.16 -16.90 -5.70
CA LEU A 380 -24.74 -17.50 -6.97
C LEU A 380 -24.64 -19.03 -6.89
N CYS A 381 -24.04 -19.56 -5.82
CA CYS A 381 -24.00 -21.00 -5.53
C CYS A 381 -25.40 -21.61 -5.39
N ALA A 382 -26.32 -20.93 -4.70
CA ALA A 382 -27.70 -21.39 -4.56
C ALA A 382 -28.43 -21.41 -5.92
N CYS A 383 -28.31 -20.34 -6.72
CA CYS A 383 -28.94 -20.25 -8.04
C CYS A 383 -28.41 -21.30 -9.02
N THR A 384 -27.09 -21.49 -9.08
CA THR A 384 -26.46 -22.53 -9.91
C THR A 384 -26.83 -23.94 -9.46
N TYR A 385 -26.92 -24.18 -8.14
CA TYR A 385 -27.39 -25.45 -7.60
C TYR A 385 -28.84 -25.74 -8.00
N LEU A 386 -29.72 -24.74 -7.93
CA LEU A 386 -31.11 -24.86 -8.39
C LEU A 386 -31.18 -25.18 -9.89
N GLN A 387 -30.30 -24.61 -10.70
CA GLN A 387 -30.19 -24.97 -12.13
C GLN A 387 -29.78 -26.43 -12.32
N LEU A 388 -28.82 -26.94 -11.53
CA LEU A 388 -28.44 -28.35 -11.58
C LEU A 388 -29.61 -29.27 -11.20
N ARG A 389 -30.36 -28.92 -10.15
CA ARG A 389 -31.54 -29.69 -9.73
C ARG A 389 -32.63 -29.68 -10.81
N HIS A 390 -32.89 -28.52 -11.42
CA HIS A 390 -33.82 -28.38 -12.54
C HIS A 390 -33.42 -29.25 -13.73
N SER A 391 -32.14 -29.19 -14.11
CA SER A 391 -31.58 -29.97 -15.24
C SER A 391 -31.66 -31.48 -14.98
N ARG A 392 -31.44 -31.94 -13.74
CA ARG A 392 -31.62 -33.36 -13.39
C ARG A 392 -33.07 -33.81 -13.45
N ARG A 393 -34.01 -32.95 -13.03
CA ARG A 393 -35.45 -33.26 -13.04
C ARG A 393 -36.02 -33.31 -14.45
N HIS A 394 -35.50 -32.47 -15.34
CA HIS A 394 -35.91 -32.36 -16.74
C HIS A 394 -34.80 -32.83 -17.68
N SER A 395 -34.33 -34.07 -17.48
CA SER A 395 -33.19 -34.63 -18.22
C SER A 395 -33.41 -34.72 -19.74
N THR A 396 -34.66 -34.78 -20.19
CA THR A 396 -35.05 -34.84 -21.60
C THR A 396 -34.75 -33.54 -22.36
N ILE A 397 -34.84 -32.38 -21.73
CA ILE A 397 -34.64 -31.06 -22.36
C ILE A 397 -33.23 -30.48 -22.14
N CYS A 398 -32.33 -31.22 -21.48
CA CYS A 398 -30.95 -30.79 -21.22
C CYS A 398 -30.14 -30.50 -22.49
N HIS A 399 -30.46 -31.17 -23.60
CA HIS A 399 -29.77 -31.00 -24.87
C HIS A 399 -29.95 -29.58 -25.47
N LEU A 400 -30.98 -28.85 -25.02
CA LEU A 400 -31.31 -27.48 -25.46
C LEU A 400 -30.60 -26.38 -24.63
N MET A 401 -29.77 -26.74 -23.66
CA MET A 401 -28.95 -25.77 -22.93
C MET A 401 -27.72 -25.43 -23.76
N SER A 402 -27.46 -24.14 -23.97
CA SER A 402 -26.29 -23.64 -24.71
C SER A 402 -24.99 -24.08 -24.03
N ILE A 403 -24.13 -24.78 -24.77
CA ILE A 403 -22.81 -25.17 -24.28
C ILE A 403 -21.91 -23.93 -24.17
N THR A 404 -22.01 -23.02 -25.13
CA THR A 404 -21.29 -21.73 -25.14
C THR A 404 -21.56 -20.90 -23.89
N MET A 405 -22.82 -20.79 -23.44
CA MET A 405 -23.15 -20.14 -22.16
C MET A 405 -22.43 -20.80 -20.97
N LEU A 406 -22.50 -22.14 -20.87
CA LEU A 406 -21.89 -22.87 -19.77
C LEU A 406 -20.37 -22.74 -19.77
N VAL A 407 -19.74 -22.74 -20.95
CA VAL A 407 -18.30 -22.51 -21.11
C VAL A 407 -17.93 -21.11 -20.59
N VAL A 408 -18.66 -20.06 -20.98
CA VAL A 408 -18.43 -18.70 -20.48
C VAL A 408 -18.53 -18.64 -18.94
N LEU A 409 -19.57 -19.25 -18.35
CA LEU A 409 -19.72 -19.33 -16.89
C LEU A 409 -18.57 -20.08 -16.22
N THR A 410 -18.12 -21.21 -16.77
CA THR A 410 -16.99 -21.97 -16.22
C THR A 410 -15.67 -21.19 -16.31
N LEU A 411 -15.42 -20.50 -17.41
CA LEU A 411 -14.25 -19.63 -17.58
C LEU A 411 -14.26 -18.50 -16.54
N GLY A 412 -15.42 -17.88 -16.30
CA GLY A 412 -15.61 -16.90 -15.25
C GLY A 412 -15.21 -17.41 -13.87
N CYS A 413 -15.71 -18.59 -13.47
CA CYS A 413 -15.35 -19.20 -12.20
C CYS A 413 -13.85 -19.54 -12.10
N MET A 414 -13.24 -20.05 -13.18
CA MET A 414 -11.81 -20.37 -13.22
C MET A 414 -10.94 -19.13 -13.04
N VAL A 415 -11.26 -18.05 -13.75
CA VAL A 415 -10.56 -16.76 -13.66
C VAL A 415 -10.69 -16.20 -12.26
N SER A 416 -11.89 -16.21 -11.66
CA SER A 416 -12.09 -15.80 -10.27
C SER A 416 -11.23 -16.60 -9.28
N ILE A 417 -11.04 -17.91 -9.46
CA ILE A 417 -10.20 -18.72 -8.56
C ILE A 417 -8.71 -18.36 -8.70
N ILE A 418 -8.24 -18.14 -9.93
CA ILE A 418 -6.83 -17.87 -10.22
C ILE A 418 -6.42 -16.48 -9.70
N LEU A 419 -7.27 -15.46 -9.88
CA LEU A 419 -6.94 -14.06 -9.60
C LEU A 419 -7.21 -13.61 -8.17
N ASN A 420 -8.09 -14.29 -7.44
CA ASN A 420 -8.58 -13.88 -6.12
C ASN A 420 -7.55 -14.11 -4.98
N THR A 421 -6.25 -13.85 -5.21
CA THR A 421 -5.23 -14.32 -4.25
C THR A 421 -4.09 -13.37 -3.91
N GLU A 422 -3.64 -12.49 -4.80
CA GLU A 422 -2.54 -11.57 -4.45
C GLU A 422 -2.84 -10.09 -4.69
N ALA A 423 -3.66 -9.76 -5.69
CA ALA A 423 -3.90 -8.37 -6.04
C ALA A 423 -4.73 -7.59 -5.00
N MET A 424 -5.77 -8.21 -4.41
CA MET A 424 -6.61 -7.56 -3.40
C MET A 424 -5.94 -7.49 -2.02
N ILE A 425 -5.21 -8.54 -1.62
CA ILE A 425 -4.47 -8.59 -0.34
C ILE A 425 -3.32 -7.57 -0.35
N VAL A 426 -2.57 -7.50 -1.45
CA VAL A 426 -1.41 -6.60 -1.53
C VAL A 426 -1.84 -5.14 -1.63
N ARG A 427 -2.99 -4.82 -2.26
CA ARG A 427 -3.54 -3.45 -2.28
C ARG A 427 -4.07 -3.03 -0.91
N ALA A 428 -4.95 -3.83 -0.30
CA ALA A 428 -5.49 -3.53 1.03
C ALA A 428 -4.39 -3.39 2.10
N ARG A 429 -3.37 -4.28 2.07
CA ARG A 429 -2.23 -4.25 2.99
C ARG A 429 -1.26 -3.08 2.74
N LYS A 430 -1.16 -2.58 1.49
CA LYS A 430 -0.33 -1.40 1.16
C LYS A 430 -0.99 -0.10 1.60
N ASP A 431 -2.30 0.01 1.41
CA ASP A 431 -3.02 1.27 1.64
C ASP A 431 -3.40 1.49 3.11
N HIS A 432 -3.48 0.43 3.92
CA HIS A 432 -3.78 0.56 5.34
C HIS A 432 -2.94 -0.40 6.21
N PRO A 433 -1.74 0.02 6.69
CA PRO A 433 -0.86 -0.81 7.52
C PRO A 433 -1.43 -1.14 8.92
N PHE A 434 -2.49 -0.46 9.36
CA PHE A 434 -3.18 -0.70 10.63
C PHE A 434 -4.43 -1.58 10.50
N LEU A 435 -4.69 -2.17 9.33
CA LEU A 435 -5.76 -3.15 9.14
C LEU A 435 -5.56 -4.33 10.09
N ARG A 436 -6.38 -4.35 11.14
CA ARG A 436 -6.73 -5.46 12.05
C ARG A 436 -5.86 -6.70 11.83
N SER A 437 -4.85 -6.87 12.68
CA SER A 437 -3.91 -8.00 12.74
C SER A 437 -4.56 -9.35 13.10
N GLY A 438 -5.84 -9.55 12.76
CA GLY A 438 -6.52 -10.82 12.89
C GLY A 438 -6.87 -11.28 11.48
N GLY A 439 -6.53 -12.52 11.14
CA GLY A 439 -6.70 -13.13 9.81
C GLY A 439 -8.12 -13.19 9.22
N TRP A 440 -9.01 -12.26 9.56
CA TRP A 440 -10.35 -12.06 9.00
C TRP A 440 -10.35 -11.92 7.48
N PHE A 441 -9.38 -11.21 6.90
CA PHE A 441 -9.26 -11.10 5.45
C PHE A 441 -8.81 -12.42 4.83
N GLU A 442 -7.90 -13.13 5.50
CA GLU A 442 -7.40 -14.44 5.06
C GLU A 442 -8.49 -15.50 5.12
N THR A 443 -9.31 -15.51 6.17
CA THR A 443 -10.48 -16.40 6.30
C THR A 443 -11.56 -16.05 5.28
N THR A 444 -11.89 -14.77 5.10
CA THR A 444 -12.89 -14.32 4.12
C THR A 444 -12.49 -14.67 2.69
N ASN A 445 -11.22 -14.50 2.36
CA ASN A 445 -10.66 -14.93 1.07
C ASN A 445 -10.74 -16.46 0.90
N ALA A 446 -10.37 -17.24 1.92
CA ALA A 446 -10.50 -18.70 1.88
C ALA A 446 -11.95 -19.14 1.65
N ILE A 447 -12.92 -18.49 2.31
CA ILE A 447 -14.35 -18.73 2.13
C ILE A 447 -14.80 -18.37 0.71
N ALA A 448 -14.37 -17.23 0.17
CA ALA A 448 -14.71 -16.82 -1.19
C ALA A 448 -14.15 -17.79 -2.25
N ARG A 449 -12.93 -18.33 -2.05
CA ARG A 449 -12.37 -19.38 -2.91
C ARG A 449 -13.17 -20.68 -2.83
N LEU A 450 -13.56 -21.09 -1.62
CA LEU A 450 -14.38 -22.28 -1.42
C LEU A 450 -15.71 -22.15 -2.19
N PHE A 451 -16.41 -21.02 -2.09
CA PHE A 451 -17.65 -20.80 -2.84
C PHE A 451 -17.43 -20.79 -4.36
N ASN A 452 -16.37 -20.15 -4.85
CA ASN A 452 -16.05 -20.19 -6.29
C ASN A 452 -15.72 -21.61 -6.77
N MET A 453 -15.03 -22.42 -5.97
CA MET A 453 -14.79 -23.84 -6.27
C MET A 453 -16.09 -24.65 -6.31
N ILE A 454 -16.99 -24.44 -5.34
CA ILE A 454 -18.31 -25.09 -5.32
C ILE A 454 -19.10 -24.71 -6.58
N ALA A 455 -19.17 -23.42 -6.91
CA ALA A 455 -19.84 -22.93 -8.11
C ALA A 455 -19.23 -23.52 -9.39
N LEU A 456 -17.90 -23.59 -9.48
CA LEU A 456 -17.20 -24.21 -10.60
C LEU A 456 -17.58 -25.69 -10.77
N LEU A 457 -17.53 -26.48 -9.69
CA LEU A 457 -17.89 -27.90 -9.73
C LEU A 457 -19.34 -28.11 -10.16
N ILE A 458 -20.26 -27.26 -9.69
CA ILE A 458 -21.66 -27.30 -10.11
C ILE A 458 -21.79 -26.97 -11.61
N ASN A 459 -21.13 -25.92 -12.09
CA ASN A 459 -21.16 -25.53 -13.50
C ASN A 459 -20.56 -26.60 -14.42
N ILE A 460 -19.43 -27.21 -14.03
CA ILE A 460 -18.85 -28.36 -14.75
C ILE A 460 -19.84 -29.52 -14.79
N ARG A 461 -20.55 -29.80 -13.69
CA ARG A 461 -21.54 -30.87 -13.66
C ARG A 461 -22.74 -30.59 -14.57
N ILE A 462 -23.21 -29.35 -14.64
CA ILE A 462 -24.27 -28.95 -15.58
C ILE A 462 -23.78 -29.09 -17.03
N LEU A 463 -22.54 -28.67 -17.31
CA LEU A 463 -21.91 -28.82 -18.63
C LEU A 463 -21.80 -30.29 -19.05
N GLN A 464 -21.39 -31.18 -18.15
CA GLN A 464 -21.36 -32.63 -18.42
C GLN A 464 -22.75 -33.19 -18.74
N LEU A 465 -23.80 -32.74 -18.04
CA LEU A 465 -25.18 -33.17 -18.29
C LEU A 465 -25.68 -32.69 -19.66
N ALA A 466 -25.45 -31.42 -20.00
CA ALA A 466 -25.83 -30.86 -21.30
C ALA A 466 -25.07 -31.55 -22.45
N TRP A 467 -23.77 -31.79 -22.28
CA TRP A 467 -22.93 -32.47 -23.27
C TRP A 467 -23.37 -33.92 -23.51
N SER A 468 -23.58 -34.68 -22.42
CA SER A 468 -24.00 -36.08 -22.51
C SER A 468 -25.42 -36.26 -23.06
N ALA A 469 -26.33 -35.32 -22.81
CA ALA A 469 -27.65 -35.34 -23.43
C ALA A 469 -27.57 -35.19 -24.96
N ARG A 470 -26.69 -34.32 -25.47
CA ARG A 470 -26.48 -34.12 -26.92
C ARG A 470 -25.76 -35.26 -27.64
N SER A 471 -25.03 -36.11 -26.91
CA SER A 471 -24.35 -37.27 -27.49
C SER A 471 -25.25 -38.51 -27.60
N LYS A 472 -26.35 -38.58 -26.85
CA LYS A 472 -27.24 -39.76 -26.81
C LYS A 472 -28.31 -39.78 -27.89
N GLU A 473 -28.71 -38.62 -28.40
CA GLU A 473 -29.79 -38.49 -29.39
C GLU A 473 -29.20 -38.11 -30.74
N GLU A 474 -29.22 -39.00 -31.74
CA GLU A 474 -28.56 -38.75 -33.03
C GLU A 474 -29.25 -37.68 -33.88
N ALA A 475 -30.58 -37.76 -34.04
CA ALA A 475 -31.34 -36.85 -34.89
C ALA A 475 -31.50 -35.43 -34.27
N THR A 476 -31.98 -35.36 -33.03
CA THR A 476 -32.12 -34.12 -32.23
C THR A 476 -30.76 -33.55 -31.82
N GLY A 477 -29.75 -34.40 -31.62
CA GLY A 477 -28.36 -33.98 -31.39
C GLY A 477 -27.74 -33.29 -32.60
N ALA A 478 -28.04 -33.72 -33.84
CA ALA A 478 -27.53 -33.06 -35.04
C ALA A 478 -28.09 -31.63 -35.21
N ILE A 479 -29.39 -31.45 -34.97
CA ILE A 479 -30.06 -30.13 -35.03
C ILE A 479 -29.49 -29.19 -33.97
N THR A 480 -29.35 -29.65 -32.72
CA THR A 480 -28.81 -28.84 -31.63
C THR A 480 -27.32 -28.53 -31.77
N ARG A 481 -26.50 -29.45 -32.32
CA ARG A 481 -25.10 -29.15 -32.71
C ARG A 481 -25.04 -28.09 -33.80
N GLY A 482 -25.94 -28.16 -34.79
CA GLY A 482 -26.07 -27.14 -35.83
C GLY A 482 -26.42 -25.76 -35.26
N ALA A 483 -27.37 -25.70 -34.32
CA ALA A 483 -27.73 -24.47 -33.60
C ALA A 483 -26.55 -23.94 -32.78
N GLU A 484 -25.84 -24.78 -32.02
CA GLU A 484 -24.67 -24.38 -31.25
C GLU A 484 -23.54 -23.85 -32.13
N LYS A 485 -23.28 -24.49 -33.27
CA LYS A 485 -22.28 -24.01 -34.24
C LYS A 485 -22.63 -22.60 -34.73
N LYS A 486 -23.90 -22.35 -35.04
CA LYS A 486 -24.37 -21.00 -35.44
C LYS A 486 -24.26 -20.01 -34.28
N THR A 487 -24.62 -20.40 -33.06
CA THR A 487 -24.43 -19.57 -31.86
C THR A 487 -22.97 -19.20 -31.66
N LEU A 488 -22.06 -20.16 -31.76
CA LEU A 488 -20.63 -19.92 -31.62
C LEU A 488 -20.10 -18.98 -32.72
N ILE A 489 -20.56 -19.14 -33.97
CA ILE A 489 -20.19 -18.26 -35.09
C ILE A 489 -20.64 -16.82 -34.83
N VAL A 490 -21.76 -16.60 -34.14
CA VAL A 490 -22.25 -15.25 -33.80
C VAL A 490 -21.54 -14.68 -32.56
N CYS A 491 -21.37 -15.48 -31.50
CA CYS A 491 -20.79 -15.02 -30.24
C CYS A 491 -19.26 -14.84 -30.33
N ALA A 492 -18.54 -15.72 -31.04
CA ALA A 492 -17.07 -15.69 -31.06
C ALA A 492 -16.51 -14.37 -31.64
N PRO A 493 -17.01 -13.82 -32.76
CA PRO A 493 -16.57 -12.52 -33.25
C PRO A 493 -16.82 -11.38 -32.25
N LEU A 494 -17.98 -11.35 -31.59
CA LEU A 494 -18.28 -10.33 -30.57
C LEU A 494 -17.29 -10.40 -29.41
N TYR A 495 -17.01 -11.62 -28.95
CA TYR A 495 -16.02 -11.90 -27.92
C TYR A 495 -14.56 -11.70 -28.34
N ILE A 496 -14.24 -11.74 -29.64
CA ILE A 496 -12.89 -11.43 -30.12
C ILE A 496 -12.75 -9.91 -30.27
N ILE A 497 -13.75 -9.24 -30.84
CA ILE A 497 -13.78 -7.78 -31.00
C ILE A 497 -13.69 -7.09 -29.64
N GLY A 498 -14.46 -7.55 -28.64
CA GLY A 498 -14.37 -7.03 -27.27
C GLY A 498 -12.96 -7.17 -26.68
N ALA A 499 -12.31 -8.32 -26.89
CA ALA A 499 -10.95 -8.56 -26.42
C ALA A 499 -9.91 -7.66 -27.11
N LEU A 500 -10.08 -7.44 -28.42
CA LEU A 500 -9.21 -6.56 -29.21
C LEU A 500 -9.36 -5.10 -28.81
N ILE A 501 -10.60 -4.64 -28.57
CA ILE A 501 -10.86 -3.29 -28.06
C ILE A 501 -10.21 -3.13 -26.69
N ALA A 502 -10.37 -4.12 -25.82
CA ALA A 502 -9.75 -4.10 -24.51
C ALA A 502 -8.22 -3.94 -24.67
N TRP A 503 -7.59 -4.89 -25.33
CA TRP A 503 -6.15 -4.88 -25.62
C TRP A 503 -5.63 -3.56 -26.21
N PHE A 504 -6.37 -2.97 -27.18
CA PHE A 504 -5.96 -1.73 -27.83
C PHE A 504 -5.98 -0.52 -26.89
N VAL A 505 -7.01 -0.41 -26.04
CA VAL A 505 -7.10 0.67 -25.03
C VAL A 505 -5.93 0.56 -24.05
N HIS A 506 -5.59 -0.65 -23.61
CA HIS A 506 -4.48 -0.87 -22.67
C HIS A 506 -3.09 -0.70 -23.28
N SER A 507 -2.87 -1.08 -24.54
CA SER A 507 -1.57 -0.93 -25.21
C SER A 507 -1.07 0.53 -25.25
N ARG A 508 -1.95 1.52 -25.07
CA ARG A 508 -1.60 2.94 -24.96
C ARG A 508 -1.15 3.36 -23.56
N SER A 509 -1.45 2.57 -22.53
CA SER A 509 -1.07 2.79 -21.14
C SER A 509 0.12 1.88 -20.80
N SER A 510 1.35 2.39 -20.93
CA SER A 510 2.55 1.60 -20.65
C SER A 510 2.64 1.17 -19.18
N LYS A 511 2.52 -0.13 -18.86
CA LYS A 511 3.12 -0.77 -17.66
C LYS A 511 3.01 -2.31 -17.64
N THR A 512 4.13 -2.96 -17.30
CA THR A 512 4.42 -4.29 -16.69
C THR A 512 3.48 -5.50 -16.90
N ARG A 513 4.08 -6.71 -17.09
CA ARG A 513 3.47 -8.06 -17.22
C ARG A 513 2.34 -8.42 -16.25
N ARG A 514 2.30 -7.83 -15.04
CA ARG A 514 1.28 -8.08 -14.00
C ARG A 514 -0.08 -7.44 -14.36
N ALA A 515 -0.08 -6.41 -15.21
CA ALA A 515 -1.29 -5.75 -15.70
C ALA A 515 -2.10 -6.65 -16.65
N ILE A 516 -1.44 -7.43 -17.51
CA ILE A 516 -2.09 -8.27 -18.53
C ILE A 516 -3.05 -9.30 -17.91
N LEU A 517 -2.67 -9.91 -16.78
CA LEU A 517 -3.50 -10.91 -16.11
C LEU A 517 -4.74 -10.27 -15.46
N GLU A 518 -4.58 -9.08 -14.87
CA GLU A 518 -5.69 -8.30 -14.31
C GLU A 518 -6.64 -7.81 -15.41
N ASP A 519 -6.13 -7.44 -16.58
CA ASP A 519 -6.95 -7.02 -17.71
C ASP A 519 -7.74 -8.17 -18.34
N LEU A 520 -7.11 -9.35 -18.44
CA LEU A 520 -7.82 -10.57 -18.86
C LEU A 520 -8.96 -10.89 -17.89
N ALA A 521 -8.74 -10.69 -16.59
CA ALA A 521 -9.78 -10.85 -15.56
C ALA A 521 -10.98 -9.95 -15.83
N ARG A 522 -10.71 -8.65 -16.08
CA ARG A 522 -11.73 -7.62 -16.33
C ARG A 522 -12.54 -7.95 -17.58
N TYR A 523 -11.88 -8.40 -18.63
CA TYR A 523 -12.54 -8.78 -19.87
C TYR A 523 -13.41 -10.04 -19.72
N VAL A 524 -12.91 -11.06 -19.03
CA VAL A 524 -13.72 -12.25 -18.74
C VAL A 524 -14.91 -11.90 -17.83
N GLY A 525 -14.76 -10.95 -16.91
CA GLY A 525 -15.85 -10.34 -16.17
C GLY A 525 -16.98 -9.87 -17.09
N LEU A 526 -16.66 -9.04 -18.09
CA LEU A 526 -17.62 -8.53 -19.08
C LEU A 526 -18.36 -9.65 -19.83
N MET A 527 -17.61 -10.66 -20.28
CA MET A 527 -18.20 -11.79 -20.99
C MET A 527 -19.23 -12.53 -20.13
N VAL A 528 -18.94 -12.64 -18.82
CA VAL A 528 -19.81 -13.33 -17.87
C VAL A 528 -21.01 -12.47 -17.49
N ASP A 529 -20.93 -11.14 -17.54
CA ASP A 529 -22.08 -10.27 -17.34
C ASP A 529 -23.15 -10.49 -18.43
N SER A 530 -22.70 -10.76 -19.67
CA SER A 530 -23.56 -11.12 -20.81
C SER A 530 -23.79 -12.63 -20.98
N PHE A 531 -23.66 -13.45 -19.92
CA PHE A 531 -23.69 -14.91 -20.03
C PHE A 531 -24.98 -15.48 -20.66
N LEU A 532 -26.10 -14.75 -20.62
CA LEU A 532 -27.37 -15.19 -21.22
C LEU A 532 -27.41 -15.04 -22.75
N LEU A 533 -26.54 -14.21 -23.34
CA LEU A 533 -26.52 -13.94 -24.79
C LEU A 533 -26.39 -15.21 -25.64
N PRO A 534 -25.47 -16.15 -25.36
CA PRO A 534 -25.38 -17.40 -26.12
C PRO A 534 -26.66 -18.25 -26.02
N GLN A 535 -27.36 -18.25 -24.88
CA GLN A 535 -28.64 -18.97 -24.76
C GLN A 535 -29.73 -18.31 -25.59
N ILE A 536 -29.81 -16.98 -25.63
CA ILE A 536 -30.80 -16.25 -26.43
C ILE A 536 -30.62 -16.60 -27.91
N ILE A 537 -29.39 -16.55 -28.41
CA ILE A 537 -29.05 -16.87 -29.80
C ILE A 537 -29.31 -18.36 -30.09
N PHE A 538 -28.95 -19.25 -29.15
CA PHE A 538 -29.23 -20.68 -29.27
C PHE A 538 -30.72 -20.97 -29.39
N ASN A 539 -31.57 -20.32 -28.57
CA ASN A 539 -33.02 -20.48 -28.64
C ASN A 539 -33.58 -20.03 -29.99
N VAL A 540 -33.03 -18.97 -30.60
CA VAL A 540 -33.43 -18.50 -31.94
C VAL A 540 -33.17 -19.55 -33.02
N PHE A 541 -32.01 -20.21 -32.96
CA PHE A 541 -31.61 -21.22 -33.96
C PHE A 541 -32.27 -22.58 -33.72
N SER A 542 -32.45 -22.99 -32.48
CA SER A 542 -33.10 -24.25 -32.11
C SER A 542 -34.63 -24.19 -32.17
N GLN A 543 -35.22 -22.98 -32.23
CA GLN A 543 -36.66 -22.75 -32.23
C GLN A 543 -37.41 -23.36 -31.04
N SER A 544 -36.72 -23.59 -29.92
CA SER A 544 -37.32 -24.20 -28.74
C SER A 544 -38.21 -23.22 -27.96
N ASN A 545 -39.30 -23.73 -27.40
CA ASN A 545 -40.15 -23.07 -26.40
C ASN A 545 -40.03 -23.74 -25.01
N GLU A 546 -39.05 -24.62 -24.82
CA GLU A 546 -38.90 -25.40 -23.59
C GLU A 546 -38.29 -24.59 -22.45
N LYS A 547 -38.68 -24.93 -21.22
CA LYS A 547 -38.19 -24.27 -19.99
C LYS A 547 -36.85 -24.86 -19.54
N VAL A 548 -35.82 -24.63 -20.33
CA VAL A 548 -34.47 -25.19 -20.13
C VAL A 548 -33.75 -24.54 -18.94
N LEU A 549 -33.88 -23.22 -18.77
CA LEU A 549 -33.31 -22.50 -17.63
C LEU A 549 -34.36 -22.27 -16.55
N SER A 550 -33.99 -22.54 -15.30
CA SER A 550 -34.82 -22.21 -14.14
C SER A 550 -34.98 -20.69 -14.02
N PRO A 551 -36.20 -20.17 -13.75
CA PRO A 551 -36.44 -18.76 -13.46
C PRO A 551 -35.50 -18.19 -12.39
N LEU A 552 -35.28 -18.95 -11.31
CA LEU A 552 -34.42 -18.54 -10.22
C LEU A 552 -32.94 -18.48 -10.64
N PHE A 553 -32.53 -19.29 -11.61
CA PHE A 553 -31.17 -19.27 -12.11
C PHE A 553 -30.90 -18.06 -13.00
N TYR A 554 -31.64 -17.87 -14.08
CA TYR A 554 -31.33 -16.76 -15.00
C TYR A 554 -31.63 -15.40 -14.37
N PHE A 555 -32.67 -15.29 -13.53
CA PHE A 555 -32.95 -14.05 -12.80
C PHE A 555 -31.92 -13.81 -11.69
N GLY A 556 -31.69 -14.81 -10.83
CA GLY A 556 -30.82 -14.67 -9.66
C GLY A 556 -29.34 -14.50 -10.04
N ALA A 557 -28.84 -15.23 -11.03
CA ALA A 557 -27.47 -15.07 -11.51
C ALA A 557 -27.25 -13.72 -12.19
N THR A 558 -28.24 -13.20 -12.93
CA THR A 558 -28.17 -11.85 -13.53
C THR A 558 -28.22 -10.77 -12.45
N LEU A 559 -29.12 -10.89 -11.47
CA LEU A 559 -29.18 -9.96 -10.35
C LEU A 559 -27.84 -9.88 -9.61
N ASN A 560 -27.20 -11.03 -9.38
CA ASN A 560 -25.91 -11.07 -8.71
C ASN A 560 -24.77 -10.37 -9.49
N ARG A 561 -24.90 -10.26 -10.82
CA ARG A 561 -23.96 -9.54 -11.69
C ARG A 561 -24.27 -8.05 -11.72
N VAL A 562 -25.54 -7.67 -11.66
CA VAL A 562 -26.02 -6.29 -11.72
C VAL A 562 -25.79 -5.51 -10.42
N VAL A 563 -25.92 -6.16 -9.26
CA VAL A 563 -25.81 -5.50 -7.95
C VAL A 563 -24.48 -4.75 -7.74
N PRO A 564 -23.30 -5.31 -8.05
CA PRO A 564 -22.03 -4.59 -7.96
C PRO A 564 -21.99 -3.28 -8.76
N HIS A 565 -22.58 -3.24 -9.95
CA HIS A 565 -22.63 -2.04 -10.80
C HIS A 565 -23.58 -0.97 -10.25
N ILE A 566 -24.74 -1.37 -9.71
CA ILE A 566 -25.67 -0.44 -9.03
C ILE A 566 -25.00 0.16 -7.79
N TYR A 567 -24.27 -0.66 -7.03
CA TYR A 567 -23.51 -0.19 -5.87
C TYR A 567 -22.45 0.83 -6.26
N ASN A 568 -21.72 0.61 -7.36
CA ASN A 568 -20.76 1.59 -7.90
C ASN A 568 -21.43 2.95 -8.18
N ILE A 569 -22.59 2.97 -8.86
CA ILE A 569 -23.32 4.21 -9.16
C ILE A 569 -23.74 4.93 -7.88
N TYR A 570 -24.34 4.20 -6.94
CA TYR A 570 -24.76 4.74 -5.65
C TYR A 570 -23.58 5.35 -4.90
N ARG A 571 -22.44 4.66 -4.89
CA ARG A 571 -21.22 5.13 -4.24
C ARG A 571 -20.66 6.37 -4.92
N ALA A 572 -20.52 6.38 -6.24
CA ALA A 572 -20.01 7.53 -7.00
C ALA A 572 -20.82 8.80 -6.72
N TRP A 573 -22.13 8.64 -6.53
CA TRP A 573 -23.03 9.74 -6.20
C TRP A 573 -22.83 10.28 -4.77
N TRP A 574 -22.60 9.39 -3.80
CA TRP A 574 -22.47 9.77 -2.39
C TRP A 574 -21.05 10.18 -1.98
N TYR A 575 -20.03 9.60 -2.62
CA TYR A 575 -18.61 9.77 -2.31
C TYR A 575 -17.83 10.28 -3.54
N PRO A 576 -17.66 11.60 -3.72
CA PRO A 576 -16.94 12.16 -4.87
C PRO A 576 -15.47 11.73 -4.95
N GLU A 577 -14.97 11.42 -6.16
CA GLU A 577 -13.63 10.89 -6.50
C GLU A 577 -12.39 11.64 -5.96
N ASN A 578 -12.57 12.76 -5.25
CA ASN A 578 -11.48 13.46 -4.57
C ASN A 578 -11.00 12.76 -3.28
N PHE A 579 -11.72 11.71 -2.84
CA PHE A 579 -11.28 10.82 -1.77
C PHE A 579 -10.12 9.96 -2.28
N TYR A 580 -9.03 9.95 -1.52
CA TYR A 580 -7.87 9.08 -1.67
C TYR A 580 -8.29 7.71 -2.20
N ASN A 581 -7.76 7.30 -3.37
CA ASN A 581 -8.16 6.12 -4.14
C ASN A 581 -8.06 4.86 -3.25
N PRO A 582 -9.13 4.41 -2.58
CA PRO A 582 -9.05 3.29 -1.68
C PRO A 582 -9.05 2.00 -2.51
N SER A 583 -8.37 0.97 -2.01
CA SER A 583 -8.47 -0.37 -2.59
C SER A 583 -9.91 -0.88 -2.44
N ASN A 584 -10.72 -0.72 -3.48
CA ASN A 584 -12.10 -1.19 -3.50
C ASN A 584 -12.15 -2.72 -3.56
N ILE A 585 -13.01 -3.34 -2.75
CA ILE A 585 -13.09 -4.81 -2.63
C ILE A 585 -14.35 -5.34 -3.33
N TYR A 586 -15.49 -4.65 -3.20
CA TYR A 586 -16.75 -5.10 -3.80
C TYR A 586 -16.91 -4.68 -5.25
N ALA A 587 -16.59 -3.42 -5.56
CA ALA A 587 -16.67 -2.87 -6.91
C ALA A 587 -15.77 -1.62 -7.00
N GLY A 588 -14.82 -1.53 -7.93
CA GLY A 588 -13.78 -0.49 -7.93
C GLY A 588 -13.81 0.47 -9.11
N HIS A 589 -13.54 1.75 -8.87
CA HIS A 589 -13.34 2.77 -9.92
C HIS A 589 -11.89 2.91 -10.39
N ALA A 590 -10.91 2.35 -9.68
CA ALA A 590 -9.48 2.62 -9.93
C ALA A 590 -8.83 1.79 -11.06
N ASP A 591 -9.64 1.11 -11.89
CA ASP A 591 -9.20 0.02 -12.76
C ASP A 591 -9.77 0.18 -14.21
N ASP A 592 -9.64 1.40 -14.75
CA ASP A 592 -9.57 1.87 -16.16
C ASP A 592 -10.05 0.98 -17.34
N TYR A 593 -11.16 0.26 -17.21
CA TYR A 593 -11.97 -0.17 -18.37
C TYR A 593 -13.45 0.24 -18.27
N TYR A 594 -13.97 0.33 -17.05
CA TYR A 594 -15.36 0.62 -16.76
C TYR A 594 -15.50 2.06 -16.31
N SER A 595 -15.80 2.96 -17.25
CA SER A 595 -16.35 4.27 -16.89
C SER A 595 -17.73 4.09 -16.24
N THR A 596 -18.22 5.12 -15.57
CA THR A 596 -19.61 5.21 -15.05
C THR A 596 -20.67 4.80 -16.08
N LEU A 597 -20.35 4.88 -17.38
CA LEU A 597 -21.22 4.45 -18.48
C LEU A 597 -21.49 2.93 -18.48
N PHE A 598 -20.47 2.09 -18.28
CA PHE A 598 -20.66 0.64 -18.30
C PHE A 598 -21.39 0.15 -17.05
N ASP A 599 -21.21 0.81 -15.91
CA ASP A 599 -22.00 0.55 -14.70
C ASP A 599 -23.50 0.81 -14.93
N VAL A 600 -23.88 1.59 -15.95
CA VAL A 600 -25.29 1.79 -16.37
C VAL A 600 -25.71 0.80 -17.47
N ILE A 601 -24.83 0.53 -18.45
CA ILE A 601 -25.15 -0.34 -19.59
C ILE A 601 -25.39 -1.79 -19.13
N ILE A 602 -24.52 -2.35 -18.28
CA ILE A 602 -24.58 -3.76 -17.88
C ILE A 602 -25.90 -4.12 -17.18
N PRO A 603 -26.40 -3.33 -16.21
CA PRO A 603 -27.74 -3.53 -15.64
C PRO A 603 -28.87 -3.54 -16.67
N LEU A 604 -28.85 -2.61 -17.63
CA LEU A 604 -29.89 -2.50 -18.66
C LEU A 604 -29.84 -3.72 -19.61
N GLU A 605 -28.66 -4.12 -20.03
CA GLU A 605 -28.43 -5.30 -20.85
C GLU A 605 -28.89 -6.59 -20.14
N GLY A 606 -28.49 -6.77 -18.87
CA GLY A 606 -28.89 -7.92 -18.06
C GLY A 606 -30.41 -8.03 -17.91
N MET A 607 -31.10 -6.92 -17.61
CA MET A 607 -32.56 -6.89 -17.53
C MET A 607 -33.22 -7.24 -18.88
N LEU A 608 -32.68 -6.73 -19.99
CA LEU A 608 -33.14 -7.06 -21.33
C LEU A 608 -32.99 -8.56 -21.61
N PHE A 609 -31.85 -9.17 -21.28
CA PHE A 609 -31.62 -10.59 -21.52
C PHE A 609 -32.52 -11.50 -20.70
N VAL A 610 -32.76 -11.17 -19.42
CA VAL A 610 -33.73 -11.85 -18.57
C VAL A 610 -35.13 -11.82 -19.20
N PHE A 611 -35.55 -10.63 -19.67
CA PHE A 611 -36.85 -10.47 -20.34
C PHE A 611 -36.94 -11.28 -21.64
N LEU A 612 -35.88 -11.28 -22.47
CA LEU A 612 -35.84 -12.04 -23.71
C LEU A 612 -35.89 -13.55 -23.45
N ILE A 613 -35.13 -14.08 -22.49
CA ILE A 613 -35.20 -15.50 -22.11
C ILE A 613 -36.61 -15.87 -21.62
N HIS A 614 -37.23 -15.00 -20.81
CA HIS A 614 -38.59 -15.21 -20.34
C HIS A 614 -39.59 -15.30 -21.51
N LEU A 615 -39.48 -14.41 -22.49
CA LEU A 615 -40.32 -14.45 -23.69
C LEU A 615 -40.05 -15.69 -24.55
N GLN A 616 -38.79 -16.10 -24.71
CA GLN A 616 -38.43 -17.29 -25.49
C GLN A 616 -38.98 -18.58 -24.86
N GLN A 617 -38.90 -18.71 -23.54
CA GLN A 617 -39.46 -19.86 -22.82
C GLN A 617 -40.99 -19.87 -22.77
N LYS A 618 -41.67 -18.76 -23.09
CA LYS A 618 -43.14 -18.67 -23.09
C LYS A 618 -43.75 -18.76 -24.48
N PHE A 619 -43.12 -18.13 -25.48
CA PHE A 619 -43.67 -17.93 -26.82
C PHE A 619 -42.78 -18.53 -27.93
N GLY A 620 -41.69 -19.22 -27.58
CA GLY A 620 -40.75 -19.84 -28.51
C GLY A 620 -39.56 -18.97 -28.90
N GLY A 621 -38.47 -19.62 -29.33
CA GLY A 621 -37.16 -18.98 -29.54
C GLY A 621 -37.11 -17.81 -30.53
N ARG A 622 -38.08 -17.72 -31.47
CA ARG A 622 -38.19 -16.66 -32.49
C ARG A 622 -39.29 -15.63 -32.21
N CYS A 623 -39.85 -15.61 -31.00
CA CYS A 623 -41.05 -14.81 -30.68
C CYS A 623 -40.91 -13.31 -30.98
N PHE A 624 -39.70 -12.76 -30.83
CA PHE A 624 -39.38 -11.34 -31.05
C PHE A 624 -38.84 -11.01 -32.46
N LEU A 625 -38.66 -11.99 -33.34
CA LEU A 625 -38.17 -11.73 -34.71
C LEU A 625 -39.30 -11.22 -35.63
N PRO A 626 -39.00 -10.41 -36.68
CA PRO A 626 -39.98 -10.02 -37.69
C PRO A 626 -40.63 -11.23 -38.36
N LYS A 627 -41.90 -11.11 -38.82
CA LYS A 627 -42.67 -12.22 -39.43
C LYS A 627 -41.89 -12.99 -40.51
N ARG A 628 -41.05 -12.31 -41.29
CA ARG A 628 -40.19 -12.88 -42.34
C ARG A 628 -39.21 -13.95 -41.83
N PHE A 629 -38.80 -13.88 -40.57
CA PHE A 629 -37.86 -14.82 -39.95
C PHE A 629 -38.55 -15.81 -38.99
N LYS A 630 -39.88 -15.69 -38.78
CA LYS A 630 -40.65 -16.61 -37.91
C LYS A 630 -40.91 -17.96 -38.59
N HIS A 631 -41.20 -17.98 -39.89
CA HIS A 631 -41.41 -19.22 -40.64
C HIS A 631 -40.08 -19.69 -41.23
N GLY A 632 -39.63 -20.90 -40.86
CA GLY A 632 -38.74 -21.66 -41.72
C GLY A 632 -39.49 -22.01 -43.00
N ALA A 633 -38.77 -22.27 -44.10
CA ALA A 633 -39.38 -22.73 -45.35
C ALA A 633 -40.14 -24.04 -45.11
N ASP A 634 -41.44 -23.94 -44.79
CA ASP A 634 -42.35 -25.07 -44.84
C ASP A 634 -42.57 -25.37 -46.32
N TYR A 635 -42.26 -26.61 -46.71
CA TYR A 635 -42.54 -27.13 -48.04
C TYR A 635 -44.04 -26.92 -48.34
N GLU A 636 -44.34 -26.23 -49.44
CA GLU A 636 -45.69 -26.26 -50.02
C GLU A 636 -46.05 -27.73 -50.31
N PRO A 637 -47.20 -28.24 -49.82
CA PRO A 637 -47.70 -29.51 -50.27
C PRO A 637 -48.11 -29.37 -51.74
N VAL A 638 -47.33 -29.97 -52.63
CA VAL A 638 -47.74 -30.18 -54.03
C VAL A 638 -48.93 -31.14 -54.00
N TYR A 639 -50.12 -30.60 -54.22
CA TYR A 639 -51.29 -31.41 -54.54
C TYR A 639 -51.04 -32.08 -55.91
N GLY A 640 -50.82 -33.39 -55.89
CA GLY A 640 -50.82 -34.20 -57.09
C GLY A 640 -52.20 -34.16 -57.75
N SER A 641 -52.29 -33.53 -58.91
CA SER A 641 -53.44 -33.63 -59.80
C SER A 641 -53.42 -34.99 -60.48
N ASN A 642 -54.30 -35.90 -60.03
CA ASN A 642 -54.76 -37.01 -60.84
C ASN A 642 -55.71 -36.47 -61.92
N ILE A 643 -55.31 -36.57 -63.19
CA ILE A 643 -56.18 -36.92 -64.32
C ILE A 643 -55.37 -37.85 -65.23
#